data_AF-A0A095X1C1-F1
#
_entry.id   AF-A0A095X1C1-F1
#
_cell.length_a   1.000
_cell.length_b   1.000
_cell.length_c   1.000
_cell.angle_alpha   90.00
_cell.angle_beta   90.00
_cell.angle_gamma   90.00
#
_symmetry.space_group_name_H-M   'P 1'
#
loop_
_entity.id
_entity.type
_entity.pdbx_description
1 polymer ?
#
loop_
_entity_poly.entity_id
_entity_poly.type
_entity_poly.pdbx_seq_one_letter_code
_entity_poly.pdbx_strand_id
1 'polypeptide(L)'
;MDKIILDGRYEIIKEIGVGGMAKVYKAKDKLLGRFVAIKILKEQYAEDEEFSKKFNNEAQSAARLSHINIVNVYDIGKDMLNGKLIQYIVMEYVEGETLKDLINREKVLENHDIIDYSTQIAQALKSAHDSGIVHRDIKPQNILIDKYGLCKVTDFGIARVSSNATITYTSSILGTVHYISPEQAKGKIVDLKSDLYSLGAVMYEMATGRVPFDADNSVGIAVMHIQDDPIPPREINPNLSRHLNYIIMKLLKKDPTERFQNASELIEALDDESLVKGEDSYEDTARIPIVVPKKETYPDPIEEEREAVYVSTGEEKSKKKKKRNPIKIWPLALLAFILVVAVYFFSSRMNKEDLEVPTVVNLTEEQAVNQLEKRGFRANISRYAESDEYEKGKVMSQDPEASIRAKKGTIVNLVISSGREIKVPELKNMNLSQAEETLKDLGLKVGTTSTDYSNTVDKDLVIRQEPVAGSAVQSGTEVNLVISVGKEDTTENIKVGNYIGMAEQDAIAAARKNHLRVRNVDYQHSSNVQKGLVMSQSIGAETEVAENSAIDFVISLGEEEKAKSPNREVEIRLNVASNKDNFNVKIYKVDSNGDRGDLLYNDYHTSSDLNSNGVLVLKFMAMSQTSVEVLVDDESYGVYQVN
;
A
#
# COMPACT_ATOMS: atom_id res chain seq x y z
N MET A 1 -28.26 -10.40 -20.07
CA MET A 1 -27.21 -9.42 -19.77
C MET A 1 -26.47 -9.18 -21.06
N ASP A 2 -26.37 -7.93 -21.49
CA ASP A 2 -25.60 -7.59 -22.68
C ASP A 2 -24.13 -7.91 -22.44
N LYS A 3 -23.45 -8.42 -23.47
CA LYS A 3 -22.03 -8.77 -23.37
C LYS A 3 -21.21 -7.50 -23.33
N ILE A 4 -20.68 -7.15 -22.17
CA ILE A 4 -19.68 -6.09 -22.04
C ILE A 4 -18.40 -6.58 -22.71
N ILE A 5 -17.98 -5.88 -23.76
CA ILE A 5 -16.74 -6.15 -24.48
C ILE A 5 -15.93 -4.86 -24.47
N LEU A 6 -14.78 -4.87 -23.80
CA LEU A 6 -13.88 -3.72 -23.76
C LEU A 6 -12.98 -3.71 -24.99
N ASP A 7 -12.85 -2.54 -25.62
CA ASP A 7 -12.03 -2.30 -26.84
C ASP A 7 -12.32 -3.29 -27.98
N GLY A 8 -13.56 -3.80 -28.07
CA GLY A 8 -13.97 -4.86 -29.01
C GLY A 8 -13.31 -6.25 -28.81
N ARG A 9 -12.26 -6.32 -27.98
CA ARG A 9 -11.34 -7.46 -27.79
C ARG A 9 -11.63 -8.28 -26.54
N TYR A 10 -11.92 -7.64 -25.41
CA TYR A 10 -11.97 -8.31 -24.11
C TYR A 10 -13.41 -8.51 -23.64
N GLU A 11 -13.93 -9.73 -23.76
CA GLU A 11 -15.29 -10.08 -23.34
C GLU A 11 -15.33 -10.37 -21.84
N ILE A 12 -16.01 -9.53 -21.06
CA ILE A 12 -16.20 -9.71 -19.61
C ILE A 12 -17.14 -10.89 -19.35
N ILE A 13 -16.74 -11.81 -18.46
CA ILE A 13 -17.49 -13.04 -18.15
C ILE A 13 -18.14 -12.96 -16.76
N LYS A 14 -17.35 -12.66 -15.73
CA LYS A 14 -17.83 -12.55 -14.35
C LYS A 14 -16.91 -11.67 -13.50
N GLU A 15 -17.47 -11.03 -12.48
CA GLU A 15 -16.68 -10.45 -11.38
C GLU A 15 -15.99 -11.59 -10.60
N ILE A 16 -14.74 -11.37 -10.20
CA ILE A 16 -13.92 -12.32 -9.40
C ILE A 16 -13.29 -11.70 -8.15
N GLY A 17 -13.34 -10.38 -8.00
CA GLY A 17 -12.88 -9.70 -6.79
C GLY A 17 -13.29 -8.23 -6.74
N VAL A 18 -13.34 -7.67 -5.53
CA VAL A 18 -13.64 -6.25 -5.28
C VAL A 18 -12.61 -5.70 -4.31
N GLY A 19 -11.72 -4.84 -4.80
CA GLY A 19 -10.76 -4.10 -3.96
C GLY A 19 -11.33 -2.76 -3.47
N GLY A 20 -10.49 -1.95 -2.82
CA GLY A 20 -10.86 -0.60 -2.38
C GLY A 20 -11.22 0.32 -3.56
N MET A 21 -10.27 0.55 -4.48
CA MET A 21 -10.45 1.45 -5.63
C MET A 21 -10.97 0.79 -6.91
N ALA A 22 -10.85 -0.53 -7.06
CA ALA A 22 -11.12 -1.25 -8.31
C ALA A 22 -11.96 -2.51 -8.11
N LYS A 23 -12.54 -3.01 -9.20
CA LYS A 23 -13.17 -4.34 -9.31
C LYS A 23 -12.36 -5.21 -10.28
N VAL A 24 -12.27 -6.51 -10.03
CA VAL A 24 -11.55 -7.45 -10.88
C VAL A 24 -12.53 -8.42 -11.52
N TYR A 25 -12.41 -8.61 -12.84
CA TYR A 25 -13.27 -9.48 -13.63
C TYR A 25 -12.45 -10.55 -14.36
N LYS A 26 -13.01 -11.77 -14.49
CA LYS A 26 -12.54 -12.74 -15.49
C LYS A 26 -13.09 -12.33 -16.84
N ALA A 27 -12.22 -12.24 -17.84
CA ALA A 27 -12.57 -11.92 -19.22
C ALA A 27 -11.92 -12.92 -20.20
N LYS A 28 -12.40 -12.94 -21.44
CA LYS A 28 -11.76 -13.65 -22.55
C LYS A 28 -11.17 -12.64 -23.53
N ASP A 29 -9.87 -12.75 -23.76
CA ASP A 29 -9.21 -12.09 -24.89
C ASP A 29 -9.64 -12.82 -26.17
N LYS A 30 -10.50 -12.19 -26.97
CA LYS A 30 -11.04 -12.78 -28.20
C LYS A 30 -9.99 -12.90 -29.31
N LEU A 31 -8.91 -12.11 -29.25
CA LEU A 31 -7.85 -12.13 -30.26
C LEU A 31 -6.88 -13.28 -30.01
N LEU A 32 -6.44 -13.45 -28.77
CA LEU A 32 -5.49 -14.51 -28.37
C LEU A 32 -6.17 -15.80 -27.88
N GLY A 33 -7.49 -15.82 -27.73
CA GLY A 33 -8.28 -16.99 -27.32
C GLY A 33 -8.17 -17.40 -25.85
N ARG A 34 -7.42 -16.65 -25.03
CA ARG A 34 -7.10 -16.96 -23.62
C ARG A 34 -8.01 -16.23 -22.62
N PHE A 35 -8.08 -16.74 -21.40
CA PHE A 35 -8.66 -15.99 -20.27
C PHE A 35 -7.64 -14.99 -19.71
N VAL A 36 -8.13 -13.83 -19.29
CA VAL A 36 -7.36 -12.76 -18.64
C VAL A 36 -8.16 -12.21 -17.46
N ALA A 37 -7.46 -11.67 -16.47
CA ALA A 37 -8.08 -10.87 -15.43
C ALA A 37 -8.07 -9.41 -15.86
N ILE A 38 -9.15 -8.68 -15.60
CA ILE A 38 -9.25 -7.25 -15.91
C ILE A 38 -9.63 -6.49 -14.65
N LYS A 39 -8.70 -5.67 -14.17
CA LYS A 39 -8.90 -4.74 -13.06
C LYS A 39 -9.49 -3.47 -13.64
N ILE A 40 -10.65 -3.04 -13.15
CA ILE A 40 -11.40 -1.88 -13.62
C ILE A 40 -11.56 -0.90 -12.46
N LEU A 41 -11.16 0.36 -12.66
CA LEU A 41 -11.33 1.41 -11.67
C LEU A 41 -12.83 1.64 -11.37
N LYS A 42 -13.23 1.74 -10.10
CA LYS A 42 -14.64 2.00 -9.75
C LYS A 42 -15.06 3.38 -10.23
N GLU A 43 -16.32 3.51 -10.67
CA GLU A 43 -16.88 4.75 -11.24
C GLU A 43 -16.66 5.97 -10.34
N GLN A 44 -16.85 5.83 -9.03
CA GLN A 44 -16.65 6.89 -8.01
C GLN A 44 -15.21 7.45 -7.92
N TYR A 45 -14.23 6.80 -8.57
CA TYR A 45 -12.84 7.23 -8.63
C TYR A 45 -12.38 7.54 -10.07
N ALA A 46 -13.25 7.37 -11.08
CA ALA A 46 -12.90 7.52 -12.48
C ALA A 46 -12.71 8.99 -12.91
N GLU A 47 -13.38 9.91 -12.24
CA GLU A 47 -13.27 11.37 -12.45
C GLU A 47 -12.17 12.02 -11.59
N ASP A 48 -11.62 11.29 -10.61
CA ASP A 48 -10.55 11.77 -9.74
C ASP A 48 -9.18 11.56 -10.41
N GLU A 49 -8.48 12.66 -10.68
CA GLU A 49 -7.14 12.62 -11.29
C GLU A 49 -6.10 11.92 -10.41
N GLU A 50 -6.21 11.98 -9.08
CA GLU A 50 -5.25 11.37 -8.16
C GLU A 50 -5.40 9.85 -8.15
N PHE A 51 -6.64 9.33 -8.08
CA PHE A 51 -6.89 7.89 -8.22
C PHE A 51 -6.57 7.39 -9.63
N SER A 52 -6.87 8.18 -10.67
CA SER A 52 -6.47 7.86 -12.05
C SER A 52 -4.94 7.76 -12.19
N LYS A 53 -4.18 8.72 -11.64
CA LYS A 53 -2.70 8.68 -11.68
C LYS A 53 -2.16 7.50 -10.88
N LYS A 54 -2.70 7.20 -9.68
CA LYS A 54 -2.33 6.03 -8.87
C LYS A 54 -2.54 4.72 -9.65
N PHE A 55 -3.71 4.54 -10.26
CA PHE A 55 -4.08 3.34 -11.03
C PHE A 55 -3.17 3.12 -12.25
N ASN A 56 -2.83 4.17 -12.98
CA ASN A 56 -1.90 4.06 -14.11
C ASN A 56 -0.44 3.82 -13.65
N ASN A 57 0.00 4.40 -12.54
CA ASN A 57 1.34 4.22 -12.00
C ASN A 57 1.58 2.79 -11.46
N GLU A 58 0.57 2.19 -10.82
CA GLU A 58 0.56 0.78 -10.43
C GLU A 58 0.82 -0.10 -11.66
N ALA A 59 -0.02 0.06 -12.70
CA ALA A 59 0.05 -0.73 -13.91
C ALA A 59 1.40 -0.61 -14.63
N GLN A 60 1.96 0.61 -14.73
CA GLN A 60 3.28 0.85 -15.32
C GLN A 60 4.43 0.26 -14.50
N SER A 61 4.27 0.13 -13.19
CA SER A 61 5.28 -0.48 -12.31
C SER A 61 5.26 -2.00 -12.49
N ALA A 62 4.08 -2.61 -12.40
CA ALA A 62 3.89 -4.05 -12.59
C ALA A 62 4.24 -4.53 -14.02
N ALA A 63 3.96 -3.72 -15.06
CA ALA A 63 4.29 -4.06 -16.45
C ALA A 63 5.79 -4.15 -16.77
N ARG A 64 6.67 -3.67 -15.88
CA ARG A 64 8.14 -3.82 -16.01
C ARG A 64 8.65 -5.15 -15.46
N LEU A 65 7.83 -5.86 -14.69
CA LEU A 65 8.20 -7.09 -14.01
C LEU A 65 7.75 -8.29 -14.84
N SER A 66 8.66 -9.24 -15.05
CA SER A 66 8.33 -10.54 -15.63
C SER A 66 9.05 -11.62 -14.85
N HIS A 67 8.29 -12.35 -14.04
CA HIS A 67 8.78 -13.41 -13.16
C HIS A 67 7.69 -14.47 -13.00
N ILE A 68 8.09 -15.73 -12.76
CA ILE A 68 7.12 -16.83 -12.63
C ILE A 68 6.16 -16.62 -11.44
N ASN A 69 6.67 -16.10 -10.33
CA ASN A 69 5.90 -15.78 -9.12
C ASN A 69 5.32 -14.35 -9.09
N ILE A 70 5.23 -13.65 -10.23
CA ILE A 70 4.55 -12.35 -10.35
C ILE A 70 3.40 -12.49 -11.34
N VAL A 71 2.26 -11.84 -11.05
CA VAL A 71 1.14 -11.70 -11.99
C VAL A 71 1.54 -10.75 -13.11
N ASN A 72 1.65 -11.25 -14.33
CA ASN A 72 2.08 -10.43 -15.47
C ASN A 72 0.98 -9.45 -15.89
N VAL A 73 1.32 -8.17 -16.08
CA VAL A 73 0.44 -7.18 -16.74
C VAL A 73 0.66 -7.24 -18.25
N TYR A 74 -0.42 -7.33 -19.02
CA TYR A 74 -0.38 -7.46 -20.48
C TYR A 74 -0.73 -6.18 -21.21
N ASP A 75 -1.64 -5.36 -20.66
CA ASP A 75 -2.22 -4.22 -21.38
C ASP A 75 -2.82 -3.20 -20.41
N ILE A 76 -2.94 -1.94 -20.84
CA ILE A 76 -3.58 -0.85 -20.10
C ILE A 76 -4.47 -0.10 -21.08
N GLY A 77 -5.77 -0.05 -20.80
CA GLY A 77 -6.76 0.50 -21.72
C GLY A 77 -7.71 1.50 -21.09
N LYS A 78 -8.35 2.27 -21.98
CA LYS A 78 -9.48 3.15 -21.65
C LYS A 78 -10.60 2.89 -22.66
N ASP A 79 -11.84 2.91 -22.19
CA ASP A 79 -13.03 2.66 -23.04
C ASP A 79 -14.22 3.51 -22.57
N MET A 80 -15.25 3.67 -23.40
CA MET A 80 -16.46 4.43 -23.10
C MET A 80 -17.68 3.51 -23.06
N LEU A 81 -18.06 3.07 -21.86
CA LEU A 81 -19.24 2.22 -21.67
C LEU A 81 -20.43 3.08 -21.20
N ASN A 82 -21.54 3.04 -21.94
CA ASN A 82 -22.76 3.81 -21.62
C ASN A 82 -22.51 5.32 -21.41
N GLY A 83 -21.54 5.88 -22.15
CA GLY A 83 -21.14 7.30 -22.05
C GLY A 83 -20.19 7.63 -20.89
N LYS A 84 -19.73 6.65 -20.10
CA LYS A 84 -18.79 6.85 -18.99
C LYS A 84 -17.40 6.31 -19.34
N LEU A 85 -16.37 7.06 -18.96
CA LEU A 85 -14.97 6.66 -19.12
C LEU A 85 -14.63 5.53 -18.13
N ILE A 86 -14.18 4.40 -18.67
CA ILE A 86 -13.67 3.27 -17.92
C ILE A 86 -12.16 3.16 -18.15
N GLN A 87 -11.38 3.07 -17.07
CA GLN A 87 -9.95 2.77 -17.10
C GLN A 87 -9.73 1.34 -16.60
N TYR A 88 -8.92 0.56 -17.31
CA TYR A 88 -8.72 -0.85 -16.99
C TYR A 88 -7.29 -1.34 -17.25
N ILE A 89 -6.87 -2.34 -16.48
CA ILE A 89 -5.59 -3.04 -16.60
C ILE A 89 -5.89 -4.50 -16.91
N VAL A 90 -5.25 -5.04 -17.95
CA VAL A 90 -5.37 -6.44 -18.35
C VAL A 90 -4.16 -7.19 -17.82
N MET A 91 -4.40 -8.26 -17.08
CA MET A 91 -3.37 -9.03 -16.40
C MET A 91 -3.61 -10.54 -16.52
N GLU A 92 -2.60 -11.32 -16.16
CA GLU A 92 -2.64 -12.77 -16.09
C GLU A 92 -3.81 -13.26 -15.22
N TYR A 93 -4.60 -14.20 -15.75
CA TYR A 93 -5.64 -14.86 -14.97
C TYR A 93 -5.06 -16.10 -14.27
N VAL A 94 -4.82 -15.99 -12.97
CA VAL A 94 -4.44 -17.13 -12.13
C VAL A 94 -5.70 -17.92 -11.76
N GLU A 95 -5.70 -19.23 -12.03
CA GLU A 95 -6.82 -20.13 -11.72
C GLU A 95 -6.54 -20.90 -10.43
N GLY A 96 -7.07 -20.38 -9.31
CA GLY A 96 -6.94 -20.94 -7.98
C GLY A 96 -7.59 -20.06 -6.91
N GLU A 97 -7.00 -20.00 -5.71
CA GLU A 97 -7.48 -19.25 -4.54
C GLU A 97 -6.44 -18.23 -4.03
N THR A 98 -6.81 -17.34 -3.10
CA THR A 98 -5.81 -16.48 -2.43
C THR A 98 -5.14 -17.23 -1.29
N LEU A 99 -3.93 -16.84 -0.90
CA LEU A 99 -3.30 -17.38 0.32
C LEU A 99 -4.18 -17.12 1.55
N LYS A 100 -4.97 -16.03 1.58
CA LYS A 100 -5.94 -15.80 2.66
C LYS A 100 -7.03 -16.87 2.72
N ASP A 101 -7.52 -17.34 1.58
CA ASP A 101 -8.53 -18.39 1.51
C ASP A 101 -7.95 -19.72 2.00
N LEU A 102 -6.70 -20.04 1.62
CA LEU A 102 -5.98 -21.21 2.11
C LEU A 102 -5.78 -21.19 3.64
N ILE A 103 -5.28 -20.07 4.19
CA ILE A 103 -5.15 -19.88 5.65
C ILE A 103 -6.52 -20.00 6.33
N ASN A 104 -7.58 -19.42 5.77
CA ASN A 104 -8.92 -19.51 6.32
C ASN A 104 -9.46 -20.95 6.33
N ARG A 105 -9.07 -21.78 5.35
CA ARG A 105 -9.46 -23.18 5.16
C ARG A 105 -8.71 -24.11 6.11
N GLU A 106 -7.38 -24.09 6.09
CA GLU A 106 -6.51 -25.01 6.86
C GLU A 106 -6.26 -24.55 8.31
N LYS A 107 -6.47 -23.27 8.60
CA LYS A 107 -6.10 -22.55 9.84
C LYS A 107 -4.60 -22.45 10.08
N VAL A 108 -3.87 -23.56 10.03
CA VAL A 108 -2.42 -23.61 10.25
C VAL A 108 -1.82 -24.45 9.13
N LEU A 109 -0.83 -23.89 8.44
CA LEU A 109 -0.11 -24.60 7.37
C LEU A 109 1.02 -25.45 7.96
N GLU A 110 1.40 -26.51 7.25
CA GLU A 110 2.53 -27.34 7.64
C GLU A 110 3.87 -26.63 7.36
N ASN A 111 4.91 -27.01 8.09
CA ASN A 111 6.24 -26.39 7.98
C ASN A 111 6.77 -26.34 6.53
N HIS A 112 6.50 -27.38 5.74
CA HIS A 112 6.96 -27.45 4.35
C HIS A 112 6.22 -26.45 3.42
N ASP A 113 4.90 -26.30 3.56
CA ASP A 113 4.10 -25.35 2.79
C ASP A 113 4.50 -23.90 3.13
N ILE A 114 4.76 -23.63 4.42
CA ILE A 114 5.23 -22.33 4.89
C ILE A 114 6.56 -21.98 4.22
N ILE A 115 7.51 -22.93 4.14
CA ILE A 115 8.80 -22.70 3.47
C ILE A 115 8.60 -22.46 1.98
N ASP A 116 7.91 -23.37 1.27
CA ASP A 116 7.71 -23.28 -0.19
C ASP A 116 7.04 -21.96 -0.61
N TYR A 117 5.90 -21.61 0.01
CA TYR A 117 5.21 -20.37 -0.30
C TYR A 117 6.05 -19.14 0.05
N SER A 118 6.77 -19.15 1.19
CA SER A 118 7.64 -18.03 1.57
C SER A 118 8.80 -17.85 0.59
N THR A 119 9.42 -18.93 0.13
CA THR A 119 10.50 -18.90 -0.86
C THR A 119 9.99 -18.38 -2.20
N GLN A 120 8.82 -18.83 -2.66
CA GLN A 120 8.21 -18.31 -3.90
C GLN A 120 7.83 -16.82 -3.81
N ILE A 121 7.32 -16.34 -2.66
CA ILE A 121 7.04 -14.91 -2.44
C ILE A 121 8.34 -14.10 -2.35
N ALA A 122 9.37 -14.62 -1.68
CA ALA A 122 10.68 -13.97 -1.57
C ALA A 122 11.37 -13.86 -2.95
N GLN A 123 11.24 -14.87 -3.82
CA GLN A 123 11.72 -14.80 -5.22
C GLN A 123 10.99 -13.71 -6.03
N ALA A 124 9.67 -13.56 -5.85
CA ALA A 124 8.91 -12.46 -6.44
C ALA A 124 9.40 -11.08 -5.94
N LEU A 125 9.57 -10.93 -4.62
CA LEU A 125 10.10 -9.71 -4.01
C LEU A 125 11.51 -9.39 -4.52
N LYS A 126 12.41 -10.38 -4.57
CA LYS A 126 13.76 -10.22 -5.12
C LYS A 126 13.72 -9.66 -6.55
N SER A 127 12.92 -10.24 -7.44
CA SER A 127 12.78 -9.78 -8.83
C SER A 127 12.26 -8.34 -8.94
N ALA A 128 11.40 -7.91 -8.01
CA ALA A 128 10.91 -6.54 -7.95
C ALA A 128 11.96 -5.57 -7.39
N HIS A 129 12.64 -5.95 -6.30
CA HIS A 129 13.69 -5.16 -5.64
C HIS A 129 14.90 -4.95 -6.56
N ASP A 130 15.32 -5.97 -7.30
CA ASP A 130 16.37 -5.88 -8.33
C ASP A 130 16.00 -4.89 -9.45
N SER A 131 14.70 -4.69 -9.69
CA SER A 131 14.14 -3.72 -10.65
C SER A 131 13.86 -2.34 -10.04
N GLY A 132 14.23 -2.12 -8.77
CA GLY A 132 14.00 -0.86 -8.03
C GLY A 132 12.55 -0.66 -7.57
N ILE A 133 11.71 -1.70 -7.59
CA ILE A 133 10.29 -1.64 -7.23
C ILE A 133 10.07 -2.29 -5.85
N VAL A 134 9.53 -1.53 -4.90
CA VAL A 134 9.10 -2.01 -3.57
C VAL A 134 7.58 -2.21 -3.62
N HIS A 135 7.07 -3.32 -3.09
CA HIS A 135 5.65 -3.68 -3.20
C HIS A 135 4.76 -2.87 -2.25
N ARG A 136 5.16 -2.71 -0.98
CA ARG A 136 4.51 -1.91 0.08
C ARG A 136 3.15 -2.39 0.59
N ASP A 137 2.62 -3.49 0.06
CA ASP A 137 1.29 -4.03 0.42
C ASP A 137 1.30 -5.57 0.36
N ILE A 138 2.34 -6.20 0.91
CA ILE A 138 2.42 -7.67 1.00
C ILE A 138 1.44 -8.15 2.08
N LYS A 139 0.47 -8.96 1.66
CA LYS A 139 -0.56 -9.58 2.51
C LYS A 139 -1.18 -10.80 1.82
N PRO A 140 -1.85 -11.72 2.53
CA PRO A 140 -2.32 -12.98 1.95
C PRO A 140 -3.40 -12.82 0.87
N GLN A 141 -4.07 -11.67 0.79
CA GLN A 141 -5.03 -11.34 -0.27
C GLN A 141 -4.36 -10.96 -1.60
N ASN A 142 -3.11 -10.48 -1.56
CA ASN A 142 -2.33 -10.08 -2.74
C ASN A 142 -1.41 -11.23 -3.23
N ILE A 143 -1.56 -12.43 -2.66
CA ILE A 143 -0.82 -13.64 -3.02
C ILE A 143 -1.83 -14.66 -3.54
N LEU A 144 -1.71 -15.03 -4.81
CA LEU A 144 -2.58 -15.99 -5.49
C LEU A 144 -1.87 -17.34 -5.60
N ILE A 145 -2.57 -18.43 -5.32
CA ILE A 145 -2.04 -19.80 -5.42
C ILE A 145 -2.82 -20.49 -6.53
N ASP A 146 -2.14 -20.94 -7.58
CA ASP A 146 -2.79 -21.69 -8.66
C ASP A 146 -3.09 -23.14 -8.25
N LYS A 147 -3.90 -23.82 -9.06
CA LYS A 147 -4.28 -25.24 -8.86
C LYS A 147 -3.13 -26.26 -8.86
N TYR A 148 -1.89 -25.84 -9.12
CA TYR A 148 -0.68 -26.67 -9.07
C TYR A 148 0.25 -26.29 -7.90
N GLY A 149 -0.14 -25.32 -7.06
CA GLY A 149 0.64 -24.84 -5.92
C GLY A 149 1.59 -23.69 -6.24
N LEU A 150 1.55 -23.11 -7.45
CA LEU A 150 2.40 -21.98 -7.81
C LEU A 150 1.86 -20.68 -7.21
N CYS A 151 2.65 -20.07 -6.33
CA CYS A 151 2.38 -18.74 -5.77
C CYS A 151 2.73 -17.63 -6.75
N LYS A 152 1.82 -16.67 -6.91
CA LYS A 152 1.97 -15.46 -7.71
C LYS A 152 1.54 -14.23 -6.92
N VAL A 153 2.45 -13.26 -6.78
CA VAL A 153 2.19 -11.97 -6.13
C VAL A 153 1.57 -11.00 -7.13
N THR A 154 0.53 -10.26 -6.71
CA THR A 154 -0.20 -9.26 -7.51
C THR A 154 -0.22 -7.89 -6.83
N ASP A 155 -0.71 -6.86 -7.51
CA ASP A 155 -0.91 -5.50 -6.95
C ASP A 155 0.39 -4.80 -6.52
N PHE A 156 1.49 -5.07 -7.23
CA PHE A 156 2.74 -4.32 -7.11
C PHE A 156 2.54 -2.83 -7.40
N GLY A 157 2.78 -1.97 -6.40
CA GLY A 157 2.96 -0.53 -6.61
C GLY A 157 1.75 0.37 -6.30
N ILE A 158 0.80 -0.05 -5.46
CA ILE A 158 -0.19 0.86 -4.86
C ILE A 158 0.29 1.33 -3.47
N ALA A 159 -0.01 2.58 -3.12
CA ALA A 159 0.05 3.13 -1.76
C ALA A 159 1.44 3.28 -1.11
N ARG A 160 2.16 4.33 -1.54
CA ARG A 160 2.35 5.57 -0.76
C ARG A 160 3.61 6.29 -1.28
N VAL A 161 3.45 7.11 -2.31
CA VAL A 161 4.38 8.21 -2.53
C VAL A 161 4.04 9.24 -1.46
N SER A 162 4.92 9.39 -0.47
CA SER A 162 4.72 10.34 0.61
C SER A 162 4.79 11.77 0.09
N SER A 163 3.64 12.38 -0.16
CA SER A 163 3.46 13.74 0.37
C SER A 163 3.54 13.64 1.89
N ASN A 164 4.04 14.67 2.57
CA ASN A 164 4.24 14.68 4.04
C ASN A 164 2.91 14.75 4.83
N ALA A 165 1.80 14.32 4.25
CA ALA A 165 0.50 14.25 4.91
C ALA A 165 0.44 13.04 5.85
N THR A 166 0.00 13.29 7.08
CA THR A 166 -0.35 12.27 8.08
C THR A 166 -1.24 11.19 7.47
N ILE A 167 -1.00 9.92 7.82
CA ILE A 167 -1.81 8.78 7.37
C ILE A 167 -3.26 9.00 7.83
N THR A 168 -4.11 9.48 6.92
CA THR A 168 -5.53 9.62 7.21
C THR A 168 -6.14 8.22 7.05
N TYR A 169 -6.22 7.49 8.15
CA TYR A 169 -6.84 6.15 8.21
C TYR A 169 -8.34 6.25 7.93
N THR A 170 -8.72 6.31 6.66
CA THR A 170 -10.12 6.28 6.25
C THR A 170 -10.70 4.87 6.42
N SER A 171 -12.02 4.79 6.62
CA SER A 171 -12.79 3.58 6.92
C SER A 171 -12.78 2.47 5.84
N SER A 172 -11.96 2.60 4.80
CA SER A 172 -11.74 1.59 3.76
C SER A 172 -10.52 0.68 4.01
N ILE A 173 -9.71 0.97 5.04
CA ILE A 173 -8.38 0.36 5.28
C ILE A 173 -8.42 -0.67 6.45
N LEU A 174 -9.62 -1.17 6.82
CA LEU A 174 -9.81 -2.00 8.02
C LEU A 174 -9.06 -3.35 8.02
N GLY A 175 -8.58 -3.83 6.86
CA GLY A 175 -7.86 -5.10 6.72
C GLY A 175 -6.42 -5.01 6.19
N THR A 176 -5.85 -3.82 6.00
CA THR A 176 -4.47 -3.66 5.47
C THR A 176 -3.44 -3.42 6.57
N VAL A 177 -3.86 -2.89 7.74
CA VAL A 177 -2.93 -2.50 8.81
C VAL A 177 -2.26 -3.68 9.52
N HIS A 178 -2.80 -4.90 9.46
CA HIS A 178 -2.25 -6.10 10.11
C HIS A 178 -0.92 -6.61 9.54
N TYR A 179 -0.45 -6.05 8.43
CA TYR A 179 0.82 -6.42 7.77
C TYR A 179 1.72 -5.19 7.55
N ILE A 180 1.39 -4.04 8.15
CA ILE A 180 2.13 -2.78 7.95
C ILE A 180 3.49 -2.83 8.63
N SER A 181 4.53 -2.31 7.98
CA SER A 181 5.85 -2.23 8.62
C SER A 181 5.92 -1.09 9.67
N PRO A 182 6.80 -1.20 10.69
CA PRO A 182 6.97 -0.16 11.71
C PRO A 182 7.31 1.21 11.10
N GLU A 183 8.12 1.23 10.04
CA GLU A 183 8.48 2.43 9.30
C GLU A 183 7.33 3.00 8.44
N GLN A 184 6.50 2.15 7.82
CA GLN A 184 5.26 2.58 7.17
C GLN A 184 4.28 3.22 8.16
N ALA A 185 4.08 2.61 9.32
CA ALA A 185 3.23 3.12 10.39
C ALA A 185 3.74 4.45 10.97
N LYS A 186 5.07 4.59 11.15
CA LYS A 186 5.74 5.85 11.53
C LYS A 186 5.76 6.92 10.43
N GLY A 187 5.27 6.62 9.21
CA GLY A 187 5.35 7.52 8.06
C GLY A 187 6.77 7.81 7.56
N LYS A 188 7.76 6.98 7.92
CA LYS A 188 9.14 7.08 7.45
C LYS A 188 9.27 6.60 6.00
N ILE A 189 10.46 6.77 5.42
CA ILE A 189 10.80 6.22 4.10
C ILE A 189 10.68 4.69 4.15
N VAL A 190 9.96 4.15 3.18
CA VAL A 190 9.67 2.72 3.01
C VAL A 190 10.68 2.13 2.03
N ASP A 191 11.43 1.11 2.44
CA ASP A 191 12.42 0.43 1.61
C ASP A 191 12.07 -1.06 1.41
N LEU A 192 12.95 -1.80 0.74
CA LEU A 192 12.78 -3.22 0.46
C LEU A 192 12.65 -4.11 1.73
N LYS A 193 13.11 -3.63 2.90
CA LYS A 193 13.01 -4.37 4.18
C LYS A 193 11.63 -4.21 4.83
N SER A 194 10.83 -3.25 4.36
CA SER A 194 9.40 -3.16 4.72
C SER A 194 8.62 -4.34 4.13
N ASP A 195 8.88 -4.71 2.86
CA ASP A 195 8.24 -5.87 2.24
C ASP A 195 8.61 -7.18 2.96
N LEU A 196 9.86 -7.30 3.42
CA LEU A 196 10.33 -8.46 4.20
C LEU A 196 9.64 -8.53 5.57
N TYR A 197 9.41 -7.40 6.23
CA TYR A 197 8.63 -7.36 7.48
C TYR A 197 7.18 -7.82 7.25
N SER A 198 6.53 -7.30 6.21
CA SER A 198 5.18 -7.71 5.83
C SER A 198 5.09 -9.20 5.47
N LEU A 199 6.11 -9.75 4.79
CA LEU A 199 6.23 -11.20 4.59
C LEU A 199 6.39 -11.94 5.92
N GLY A 200 7.14 -11.42 6.88
CA GLY A 200 7.20 -11.96 8.25
C GLY A 200 5.82 -12.04 8.93
N ALA A 201 4.96 -11.03 8.73
CA ALA A 201 3.59 -11.04 9.23
C ALA A 201 2.70 -12.07 8.50
N VAL A 202 2.89 -12.25 7.19
CA VAL A 202 2.23 -13.31 6.41
C VAL A 202 2.67 -14.70 6.88
N MET A 203 3.97 -14.92 7.09
CA MET A 203 4.51 -16.19 7.60
C MET A 203 4.01 -16.51 9.01
N TYR A 204 3.93 -15.48 9.88
CA TYR A 204 3.33 -15.60 11.21
C TYR A 204 1.88 -16.11 11.11
N GLU A 205 1.09 -15.55 10.20
CA GLU A 205 -0.29 -15.98 10.01
C GLU A 205 -0.40 -17.40 9.44
N MET A 206 0.41 -17.77 8.44
CA MET A 206 0.47 -19.15 7.95
C MET A 206 0.83 -20.15 9.07
N ALA A 207 1.74 -19.76 9.97
CA ALA A 207 2.23 -20.60 11.07
C ALA A 207 1.28 -20.74 12.26
N THR A 208 0.33 -19.81 12.46
CA THR A 208 -0.47 -19.73 13.69
C THR A 208 -1.99 -19.59 13.46
N GLY A 209 -2.42 -19.30 12.24
CA GLY A 209 -3.81 -18.96 11.89
C GLY A 209 -4.28 -17.63 12.44
N ARG A 210 -3.36 -16.77 12.90
CA ARG A 210 -3.63 -15.46 13.50
C ARG A 210 -2.56 -14.46 13.05
N VAL A 211 -2.94 -13.19 12.94
CA VAL A 211 -2.00 -12.09 12.69
C VAL A 211 -1.09 -11.86 13.91
N PRO A 212 0.13 -11.29 13.74
CA PRO A 212 1.06 -11.05 14.85
C PRO A 212 0.56 -10.02 15.87
N PHE A 213 -0.27 -9.07 15.43
CA PHE A 213 -0.88 -8.03 16.26
C PHE A 213 -2.32 -7.83 15.81
N ASP A 214 -3.23 -7.66 16.78
CA ASP A 214 -4.65 -7.37 16.53
C ASP A 214 -5.21 -6.49 17.66
N ALA A 215 -6.11 -5.58 17.32
CA ALA A 215 -6.74 -4.66 18.27
C ALA A 215 -8.07 -4.13 17.71
N ASP A 216 -8.93 -3.59 18.59
CA ASP A 216 -10.26 -3.07 18.23
C ASP A 216 -10.25 -1.93 17.20
N ASN A 217 -9.10 -1.31 16.94
CA ASN A 217 -8.97 -0.24 15.95
C ASN A 217 -7.61 -0.25 15.22
N SER A 218 -7.61 0.27 13.99
CA SER A 218 -6.45 0.28 13.09
C SER A 218 -5.24 1.05 13.61
N VAL A 219 -5.45 2.06 14.47
CA VAL A 219 -4.36 2.84 15.07
C VAL A 219 -3.65 2.00 16.14
N GLY A 220 -4.40 1.27 16.98
CA GLY A 220 -3.85 0.30 17.94
C GLY A 220 -2.97 -0.75 17.27
N ILE A 221 -3.45 -1.36 16.18
CA ILE A 221 -2.68 -2.32 15.38
C ILE A 221 -1.37 -1.69 14.87
N ALA A 222 -1.42 -0.46 14.34
CA ALA A 222 -0.23 0.25 13.89
C ALA A 222 0.74 0.59 15.04
N VAL A 223 0.25 0.91 16.24
CA VAL A 223 1.07 1.15 17.44
C VAL A 223 1.75 -0.15 17.91
N MET A 224 1.04 -1.28 17.91
CA MET A 224 1.63 -2.60 18.22
C MET A 224 2.75 -2.95 17.22
N HIS A 225 2.54 -2.73 15.92
CA HIS A 225 3.62 -2.87 14.93
C HIS A 225 4.82 -1.95 15.24
N ILE A 226 4.62 -0.78 15.82
CA ILE A 226 5.69 0.16 16.20
C ILE A 226 6.43 -0.22 17.50
N GLN A 227 5.73 -0.71 18.52
CA GLN A 227 6.23 -0.81 19.91
C GLN A 227 6.34 -2.25 20.43
N ASP A 228 5.36 -3.11 20.17
CA ASP A 228 5.17 -4.37 20.91
C ASP A 228 5.83 -5.55 20.19
N ASP A 229 6.56 -6.41 20.88
CA ASP A 229 7.09 -7.64 20.26
C ASP A 229 5.99 -8.70 20.09
N PRO A 230 5.97 -9.46 18.97
CA PRO A 230 4.94 -10.46 18.74
C PRO A 230 5.20 -11.69 19.62
N ILE A 231 4.12 -12.37 20.06
CA ILE A 231 4.23 -13.66 20.76
C ILE A 231 4.95 -14.65 19.83
N PRO A 232 6.03 -15.33 20.25
CA PRO A 232 6.74 -16.27 19.39
C PRO A 232 5.80 -17.32 18.77
N PRO A 233 5.76 -17.48 17.44
CA PRO A 233 4.82 -18.36 16.75
C PRO A 233 4.74 -19.78 17.32
N ARG A 234 5.87 -20.31 17.81
CA ARG A 234 5.98 -21.65 18.38
C ARG A 234 5.33 -21.82 19.76
N GLU A 235 5.02 -20.73 20.47
CA GLU A 235 4.18 -20.76 21.68
C GLU A 235 2.69 -20.97 21.34
N ILE A 236 2.25 -20.49 20.17
CA ILE A 236 0.88 -20.66 19.66
C ILE A 236 0.75 -21.99 18.92
N ASN A 237 1.74 -22.34 18.10
CA ASN A 237 1.83 -23.61 17.36
C ASN A 237 3.12 -24.39 17.74
N PRO A 238 3.05 -25.30 18.73
CA PRO A 238 4.20 -26.11 19.15
C PRO A 238 4.80 -27.02 18.06
N ASN A 239 4.06 -27.30 16.98
CA ASN A 239 4.52 -28.10 15.84
C ASN A 239 5.38 -27.30 14.85
N LEU A 240 5.46 -25.97 15.01
CA LEU A 240 6.34 -25.14 14.19
C LEU A 240 7.81 -25.44 14.50
N SER A 241 8.61 -25.55 13.45
CA SER A 241 10.05 -25.76 13.55
C SER A 241 10.72 -24.57 14.25
N ARG A 242 11.81 -24.84 14.98
CA ARG A 242 12.63 -23.77 15.59
C ARG A 242 13.19 -22.82 14.53
N HIS A 243 13.47 -23.36 13.35
CA HIS A 243 13.98 -22.64 12.19
C HIS A 243 12.99 -21.60 11.65
N LEU A 244 11.75 -22.00 11.37
CA LEU A 244 10.71 -21.07 10.94
C LEU A 244 10.38 -20.04 12.03
N ASN A 245 10.35 -20.45 13.30
CA ASN A 245 10.17 -19.51 14.41
C ASN A 245 11.28 -18.44 14.43
N TYR A 246 12.55 -18.82 14.25
CA TYR A 246 13.66 -17.87 14.15
C TYR A 246 13.51 -16.90 12.99
N ILE A 247 13.22 -17.41 11.78
CA ILE A 247 13.05 -16.59 10.57
C ILE A 247 11.91 -15.58 10.73
N ILE A 248 10.75 -16.02 11.22
CA ILE A 248 9.59 -15.15 11.45
C ILE A 248 9.93 -14.05 12.46
N MET A 249 10.57 -14.40 13.58
CA MET A 249 10.96 -13.42 14.60
C MET A 249 12.03 -12.44 14.10
N LYS A 250 12.99 -12.87 13.26
CA LYS A 250 13.98 -11.99 12.63
C LYS A 250 13.34 -11.05 11.59
N LEU A 251 12.37 -11.51 10.80
CA LEU A 251 11.62 -10.64 9.87
C LEU A 251 10.77 -9.60 10.60
N LEU A 252 10.19 -9.96 11.75
CA LEU A 252 9.33 -9.08 12.55
C LEU A 252 10.09 -8.13 13.49
N LYS A 253 11.43 -8.05 13.40
CA LYS A 253 12.23 -7.08 14.16
C LYS A 253 11.83 -5.64 13.85
N LYS A 254 11.79 -4.80 14.89
CA LYS A 254 11.34 -3.40 14.79
C LYS A 254 12.34 -2.54 14.02
N ASP A 255 13.63 -2.71 14.27
CA ASP A 255 14.69 -2.06 13.50
C ASP A 255 14.92 -2.81 12.17
N PRO A 256 14.83 -2.14 10.99
CA PRO A 256 15.15 -2.77 9.70
C PRO A 256 16.58 -3.32 9.60
N THR A 257 17.53 -2.83 10.38
CA THR A 257 18.93 -3.30 10.39
C THR A 257 19.10 -4.65 11.09
N GLU A 258 18.16 -5.07 11.95
CA GLU A 258 18.14 -6.40 12.58
C GLU A 258 17.44 -7.47 11.71
N ARG A 259 16.73 -7.06 10.66
CA ARG A 259 16.04 -7.97 9.72
C ARG A 259 17.03 -8.58 8.72
N PHE A 260 16.55 -9.50 7.90
CA PHE A 260 17.21 -9.86 6.64
C PHE A 260 17.36 -8.60 5.76
N GLN A 261 18.55 -8.37 5.22
CA GLN A 261 18.89 -7.14 4.53
C GLN A 261 18.42 -7.09 3.08
N ASN A 262 18.08 -8.25 2.49
CA ASN A 262 17.49 -8.39 1.16
C ASN A 262 16.79 -9.75 1.03
N ALA A 263 15.99 -9.93 -0.03
CA ALA A 263 15.25 -11.16 -0.26
C ALA A 263 16.14 -12.39 -0.55
N SER A 264 17.37 -12.23 -1.03
CA SER A 264 18.29 -13.36 -1.26
C SER A 264 18.76 -13.96 0.06
N GLU A 265 19.11 -13.13 1.05
CA GLU A 265 19.48 -13.60 2.41
C GLU A 265 18.32 -14.37 3.06
N LEU A 266 17.06 -13.97 2.81
CA LEU A 266 15.89 -14.70 3.28
C LEU A 266 15.71 -16.05 2.56
N ILE A 267 15.91 -16.11 1.25
CA ILE A 267 15.81 -17.37 0.48
C ILE A 267 16.89 -18.36 0.95
N GLU A 268 18.14 -17.92 1.04
CA GLU A 268 19.25 -18.73 1.57
C GLU A 268 18.95 -19.23 3.00
N ALA A 269 18.36 -18.37 3.83
CA ALA A 269 17.99 -18.75 5.19
C ALA A 269 16.76 -19.67 5.29
N LEU A 270 15.86 -19.69 4.32
CA LEU A 270 14.73 -20.63 4.25
C LEU A 270 15.15 -22.02 3.78
N ASP A 271 16.23 -22.11 2.98
CA ASP A 271 16.81 -23.37 2.50
C ASP A 271 17.79 -24.00 3.51
N ASP A 272 18.47 -23.22 4.38
CA ASP A 272 19.50 -23.71 5.31
C ASP A 272 18.99 -23.94 6.76
N GLU A 273 18.46 -25.13 7.03
CA GLU A 273 18.10 -25.59 8.38
C GLU A 273 19.27 -25.55 9.40
N SER A 274 20.53 -25.44 8.96
CA SER A 274 21.69 -25.48 9.87
C SER A 274 21.86 -24.21 10.71
N LEU A 275 21.28 -23.08 10.29
CA LEU A 275 21.40 -21.78 10.95
C LEU A 275 20.94 -21.78 12.42
N VAL A 276 20.04 -22.68 12.82
CA VAL A 276 19.53 -22.80 14.19
C VAL A 276 20.56 -23.40 15.17
N LYS A 277 21.62 -24.05 14.67
CA LYS A 277 22.61 -24.73 15.52
C LYS A 277 23.61 -23.78 16.21
N GLY A 278 23.54 -22.47 15.94
CA GLY A 278 24.52 -21.48 16.38
C GLY A 278 24.21 -20.69 17.66
N GLU A 279 22.93 -20.56 18.07
CA GLU A 279 22.55 -19.61 19.14
C GLU A 279 22.47 -20.23 20.56
N ASP A 280 22.49 -21.56 20.69
CA ASP A 280 22.39 -22.28 21.99
C ASP A 280 23.67 -22.19 22.88
N SER A 281 24.60 -21.25 22.66
CA SER A 281 25.94 -21.23 23.33
C SER A 281 26.28 -20.02 24.20
N TYR A 282 25.35 -19.10 24.50
CA TYR A 282 25.68 -17.85 25.22
C TYR A 282 24.87 -17.51 26.49
N GLU A 283 23.85 -18.27 26.88
CA GLU A 283 23.11 -18.02 28.14
C GLU A 283 23.50 -18.91 29.34
N ASP A 284 24.24 -20.02 29.15
CA ASP A 284 24.59 -20.93 30.26
C ASP A 284 26.04 -20.77 30.76
N THR A 285 26.42 -19.53 31.10
CA THR A 285 27.64 -19.25 31.88
C THR A 285 27.32 -18.81 33.31
N ALA A 286 27.18 -19.82 34.18
CA ALA A 286 27.48 -19.75 35.62
C ALA A 286 27.05 -18.47 36.39
N ARG A 287 25.76 -18.37 36.74
CA ARG A 287 25.34 -17.48 37.84
C ARG A 287 25.85 -18.03 39.18
N ILE A 288 26.98 -17.49 39.65
CA ILE A 288 27.45 -17.68 41.03
C ILE A 288 26.40 -17.08 41.98
N PRO A 289 25.84 -17.83 42.95
CA PRO A 289 24.88 -17.28 43.89
C PRO A 289 25.59 -16.37 44.90
N ILE A 290 25.36 -15.06 44.79
CA ILE A 290 25.79 -14.11 45.84
C ILE A 290 24.88 -14.30 47.06
N VAL A 291 25.45 -14.90 48.10
CA VAL A 291 24.80 -15.03 49.41
C VAL A 291 24.77 -13.66 50.08
N VAL A 292 23.61 -13.01 50.08
CA VAL A 292 23.35 -11.82 50.89
C VAL A 292 22.87 -12.28 52.29
N PRO A 293 23.55 -11.92 53.39
CA PRO A 293 23.23 -12.46 54.71
C PRO A 293 21.90 -11.90 55.24
N LYS A 294 21.01 -12.81 55.65
CA LYS A 294 19.73 -12.50 56.28
C LYS A 294 19.97 -11.89 57.66
N LYS A 295 19.65 -10.60 57.83
CA LYS A 295 19.88 -9.88 59.09
C LYS A 295 18.84 -10.27 60.14
N GLU A 296 19.33 -10.66 61.32
CA GLU A 296 18.50 -11.06 62.46
C GLU A 296 17.79 -9.85 63.08
N THR A 297 16.58 -10.05 63.58
CA THR A 297 15.91 -9.14 64.52
C THR A 297 15.35 -9.98 65.66
N TYR A 298 15.81 -9.72 66.89
CA TYR A 298 15.32 -10.34 68.12
C TYR A 298 14.12 -9.56 68.68
N PRO A 299 13.25 -10.20 69.49
CA PRO A 299 11.95 -9.65 69.90
C PRO A 299 11.97 -8.96 71.28
N ASP A 300 10.87 -8.28 71.59
CA ASP A 300 10.51 -7.72 72.91
C ASP A 300 9.00 -7.97 73.16
N PRO A 301 8.46 -7.87 74.41
CA PRO A 301 7.97 -9.09 75.04
C PRO A 301 6.46 -9.22 75.34
N ILE A 302 6.02 -10.48 75.31
CA ILE A 302 5.01 -11.20 76.12
C ILE A 302 3.99 -10.38 76.93
N GLU A 303 2.70 -10.66 76.69
CA GLU A 303 1.72 -10.87 77.77
C GLU A 303 0.81 -12.08 77.47
N GLU A 304 0.44 -12.78 78.54
CA GLU A 304 -0.24 -14.09 78.66
C GLU A 304 -1.69 -14.09 78.07
N GLU A 305 -2.39 -15.21 77.83
CA GLU A 305 -2.65 -16.37 78.71
C GLU A 305 -2.98 -17.69 77.95
N ARG A 306 -2.58 -18.82 78.57
CA ARG A 306 -3.30 -20.12 78.78
C ARG A 306 -4.10 -20.77 77.63
N GLU A 307 -4.24 -22.08 77.46
CA GLU A 307 -3.73 -23.33 78.06
C GLU A 307 -4.15 -24.49 77.10
N ALA A 308 -3.65 -25.73 77.10
CA ALA A 308 -2.71 -26.44 77.98
C ALA A 308 -1.84 -27.43 77.15
N VAL A 309 -1.37 -28.53 77.76
CA VAL A 309 -0.45 -29.54 77.22
C VAL A 309 -1.07 -30.93 77.28
N TYR A 310 -0.82 -31.81 76.29
CA TYR A 310 -0.61 -33.25 76.59
C TYR A 310 0.49 -33.91 75.75
N VAL A 311 1.44 -34.43 76.51
CA VAL A 311 2.69 -35.16 76.24
C VAL A 311 2.63 -36.27 75.18
N SER A 312 3.71 -36.42 74.42
CA SER A 312 4.02 -37.57 73.57
C SER A 312 4.65 -38.75 74.32
N THR A 313 4.34 -39.98 73.92
CA THR A 313 5.24 -41.16 73.87
C THR A 313 4.42 -42.29 73.22
N GLY A 314 4.97 -43.25 72.47
CA GLY A 314 6.36 -43.63 72.22
C GLY A 314 6.41 -45.16 72.17
N GLU A 315 7.10 -45.74 71.18
CA GLU A 315 7.40 -47.19 71.08
C GLU A 315 6.20 -48.16 70.89
N GLU A 316 6.34 -49.38 70.38
CA GLU A 316 7.15 -49.92 69.27
C GLU A 316 6.57 -51.29 68.85
N LYS A 317 7.03 -51.87 67.72
CA LYS A 317 6.97 -53.32 67.36
C LYS A 317 5.59 -54.04 67.34
N SER A 318 5.20 -54.52 66.15
CA SER A 318 5.46 -55.93 65.78
C SER A 318 4.90 -56.33 64.39
N LYS A 319 5.39 -57.46 63.85
CA LYS A 319 5.22 -57.92 62.45
C LYS A 319 4.00 -58.82 62.25
N LYS A 320 3.32 -58.74 61.10
CA LYS A 320 2.86 -59.92 60.30
C LYS A 320 2.42 -59.56 58.86
N LYS A 321 2.33 -60.56 57.98
CA LYS A 321 2.35 -60.43 56.49
C LYS A 321 0.97 -60.61 55.82
N LYS A 322 0.78 -59.89 54.69
CA LYS A 322 -0.02 -60.21 53.47
C LYS A 322 -1.52 -60.61 53.60
N LYS A 323 -2.42 -59.80 52.99
CA LYS A 323 -3.18 -60.13 51.75
C LYS A 323 -3.96 -58.91 51.20
N ARG A 324 -4.53 -59.03 50.00
CA ARG A 324 -5.07 -57.96 49.12
C ARG A 324 -6.62 -57.97 49.04
N ASN A 325 -7.21 -56.81 48.69
CA ASN A 325 -8.59 -56.54 48.19
C ASN A 325 -9.76 -56.49 49.22
N PRO A 326 -10.88 -55.79 48.93
CA PRO A 326 -11.03 -54.48 48.25
C PRO A 326 -11.88 -53.47 49.08
N ILE A 327 -11.91 -52.19 48.66
CA ILE A 327 -12.63 -51.10 49.36
C ILE A 327 -14.11 -51.02 48.91
N LYS A 328 -15.02 -50.66 49.83
CA LYS A 328 -16.49 -50.61 49.63
C LYS A 328 -16.95 -49.25 49.06
N ILE A 329 -17.88 -49.28 48.10
CA ILE A 329 -18.32 -48.12 47.27
C ILE A 329 -19.44 -47.28 47.93
N TRP A 330 -19.70 -47.46 49.23
CA TRP A 330 -20.87 -46.85 49.89
C TRP A 330 -20.92 -45.30 49.97
N PRO A 331 -19.84 -44.51 50.02
CA PRO A 331 -19.99 -43.04 50.07
C PRO A 331 -20.50 -42.43 48.75
N LEU A 332 -20.29 -43.10 47.60
CA LEU A 332 -20.68 -42.56 46.29
C LEU A 332 -22.20 -42.62 46.06
N ALA A 333 -22.86 -43.67 46.56
CA ALA A 333 -24.30 -43.84 46.44
C ALA A 333 -25.09 -42.83 47.30
N LEU A 334 -24.57 -42.49 48.48
CA LEU A 334 -25.17 -41.48 49.36
C LEU A 334 -25.15 -40.09 48.71
N LEU A 335 -24.03 -39.73 48.08
CA LEU A 335 -23.86 -38.46 47.36
C LEU A 335 -24.83 -38.35 46.17
N ALA A 336 -24.98 -39.43 45.39
CA ALA A 336 -25.92 -39.48 44.27
C ALA A 336 -27.39 -39.36 44.73
N PHE A 337 -27.76 -39.98 45.86
CA PHE A 337 -29.11 -39.87 46.40
C PHE A 337 -29.43 -38.44 46.89
N ILE A 338 -28.49 -37.78 47.56
CA ILE A 338 -28.62 -36.38 47.97
C ILE A 338 -28.78 -35.45 46.75
N LEU A 339 -28.01 -35.67 45.68
CA LEU A 339 -28.14 -34.94 44.43
C LEU A 339 -29.52 -35.11 43.77
N VAL A 340 -30.05 -36.34 43.70
CA VAL A 340 -31.39 -36.59 43.12
C VAL A 340 -32.49 -35.93 43.94
N VAL A 341 -32.41 -35.98 45.28
CA VAL A 341 -33.38 -35.30 46.16
C VAL A 341 -33.29 -33.77 46.02
N ALA A 342 -32.07 -33.21 45.92
CA ALA A 342 -31.87 -31.78 45.68
C ALA A 342 -32.44 -31.33 44.33
N VAL A 343 -32.20 -32.08 43.25
CA VAL A 343 -32.76 -31.81 41.91
C VAL A 343 -34.30 -31.91 41.93
N TYR A 344 -34.88 -32.90 42.63
CA TYR A 344 -36.34 -33.02 42.76
C TYR A 344 -36.96 -31.85 43.54
N PHE A 345 -36.34 -31.41 44.63
CA PHE A 345 -36.80 -30.24 45.40
C PHE A 345 -36.63 -28.91 44.64
N PHE A 346 -35.56 -28.78 43.84
CA PHE A 346 -35.32 -27.61 43.00
C PHE A 346 -36.31 -27.54 41.83
N SER A 347 -36.54 -28.68 41.15
CA SER A 347 -37.53 -28.80 40.07
C SER A 347 -38.98 -28.61 40.54
N SER A 348 -39.28 -28.90 41.81
CA SER A 348 -40.63 -28.76 42.38
C SER A 348 -40.94 -27.33 42.87
N ARG A 349 -40.04 -26.36 42.65
CA ARG A 349 -40.18 -24.96 43.15
C ARG A 349 -40.28 -23.89 42.06
N MET A 350 -40.45 -24.28 40.80
CA MET A 350 -40.60 -23.35 39.66
C MET A 350 -42.05 -22.91 39.46
N ASN A 351 -42.36 -21.64 39.78
CA ASN A 351 -43.60 -20.98 39.37
C ASN A 351 -43.45 -20.40 37.95
N LYS A 352 -44.55 -20.35 37.18
CA LYS A 352 -44.56 -19.93 35.77
C LYS A 352 -44.74 -18.42 35.54
N GLU A 353 -44.52 -17.57 36.55
CA GLU A 353 -44.88 -16.14 36.50
C GLU A 353 -43.71 -15.15 36.63
N ASP A 354 -42.47 -15.63 36.79
CA ASP A 354 -41.31 -14.74 36.91
C ASP A 354 -40.87 -14.19 35.53
N LEU A 355 -40.67 -12.88 35.46
CA LEU A 355 -40.26 -12.13 34.27
C LEU A 355 -38.74 -11.92 34.25
N GLU A 356 -38.16 -11.80 33.07
CA GLU A 356 -36.72 -11.58 32.91
C GLU A 356 -36.36 -10.09 33.00
N VAL A 357 -35.47 -9.72 33.92
CA VAL A 357 -35.01 -8.35 34.13
C VAL A 357 -34.19 -7.89 32.91
N PRO A 358 -34.60 -6.82 32.20
CA PRO A 358 -33.85 -6.32 31.05
C PRO A 358 -32.52 -5.69 31.49
N THR A 359 -31.51 -5.71 30.62
CA THR A 359 -30.31 -4.88 30.82
C THR A 359 -30.65 -3.41 30.59
N VAL A 360 -30.19 -2.54 31.48
CA VAL A 360 -30.32 -1.08 31.38
C VAL A 360 -29.01 -0.33 31.70
N VAL A 361 -27.91 -1.05 31.93
CA VAL A 361 -26.56 -0.48 32.04
C VAL A 361 -26.20 0.27 30.75
N ASN A 362 -25.48 1.39 30.88
CA ASN A 362 -25.11 2.33 29.81
C ASN A 362 -26.29 3.05 29.09
N LEU A 363 -27.54 2.85 29.52
CA LEU A 363 -28.68 3.68 29.10
C LEU A 363 -28.73 4.98 29.92
N THR A 364 -29.40 6.01 29.42
CA THR A 364 -29.73 7.19 30.24
C THR A 364 -30.74 6.82 31.34
N GLU A 365 -30.77 7.59 32.42
CA GLU A 365 -31.76 7.45 33.51
C GLU A 365 -33.20 7.30 32.98
N GLU A 366 -33.63 8.18 32.06
CA GLU A 366 -34.96 8.14 31.45
C GLU A 366 -35.20 6.85 30.63
N GLN A 367 -34.23 6.45 29.79
CA GLN A 367 -34.33 5.25 28.97
C GLN A 367 -34.41 3.98 29.83
N ALA A 368 -33.61 3.91 30.89
CA ALA A 368 -33.58 2.79 31.83
C ALA A 368 -34.91 2.64 32.57
N VAL A 369 -35.45 3.73 33.11
CA VAL A 369 -36.78 3.76 33.77
C VAL A 369 -37.86 3.26 32.82
N ASN A 370 -37.92 3.84 31.61
CA ASN A 370 -38.93 3.51 30.61
C ASN A 370 -38.86 2.04 30.16
N GLN A 371 -37.65 1.49 30.01
CA GLN A 371 -37.42 0.09 29.65
C GLN A 371 -37.82 -0.89 30.76
N LEU A 372 -37.55 -0.56 32.02
CA LEU A 372 -37.96 -1.36 33.18
C LEU A 372 -39.48 -1.38 33.35
N GLU A 373 -40.12 -0.20 33.28
CA GLU A 373 -41.58 -0.08 33.43
C GLU A 373 -42.35 -0.79 32.32
N LYS A 374 -41.89 -0.70 31.06
CA LYS A 374 -42.44 -1.47 29.93
C LYS A 374 -42.39 -2.99 30.14
N ARG A 375 -41.38 -3.48 30.86
CA ARG A 375 -41.24 -4.91 31.23
C ARG A 375 -41.97 -5.26 32.53
N GLY A 376 -42.64 -4.31 33.17
CA GLY A 376 -43.42 -4.52 34.38
C GLY A 376 -42.59 -4.51 35.67
N PHE A 377 -41.37 -3.99 35.65
CA PHE A 377 -40.54 -3.70 36.82
C PHE A 377 -40.74 -2.24 37.27
N ARG A 378 -40.15 -1.88 38.40
CA ARG A 378 -40.08 -0.49 38.88
C ARG A 378 -38.62 -0.07 38.97
N ALA A 379 -38.26 1.11 38.48
CA ALA A 379 -36.91 1.64 38.67
C ALA A 379 -36.81 2.40 40.01
N ASN A 380 -35.66 2.30 40.67
CA ASN A 380 -35.31 3.12 41.83
C ASN A 380 -33.90 3.68 41.66
N ILE A 381 -33.73 4.99 41.67
CA ILE A 381 -32.40 5.61 41.62
C ILE A 381 -31.81 5.56 43.04
N SER A 382 -30.86 4.67 43.27
CA SER A 382 -30.33 4.39 44.60
C SER A 382 -29.32 5.46 45.06
N ARG A 383 -28.44 5.92 44.16
CA ARG A 383 -27.48 7.01 44.35
C ARG A 383 -26.86 7.43 43.01
N TYR A 384 -26.23 8.60 43.02
CA TYR A 384 -25.25 8.99 42.01
C TYR A 384 -23.83 8.66 42.52
N ALA A 385 -22.92 8.26 41.64
CA ALA A 385 -21.52 7.98 41.99
C ALA A 385 -20.58 8.34 40.84
N GLU A 386 -19.33 8.69 41.17
CA GLU A 386 -18.30 8.99 40.17
C GLU A 386 -17.91 7.73 39.39
N SER A 387 -17.59 7.92 38.12
CA SER A 387 -17.21 6.85 37.20
C SER A 387 -16.39 7.43 36.05
N ASP A 388 -15.27 6.76 35.75
CA ASP A 388 -14.40 7.06 34.60
C ASP A 388 -14.81 6.29 33.33
N GLU A 389 -15.74 5.32 33.45
CA GLU A 389 -16.20 4.43 32.36
C GLU A 389 -17.53 4.90 31.72
N TYR A 390 -18.51 5.26 32.55
CA TYR A 390 -19.84 5.71 32.16
C TYR A 390 -19.98 7.23 32.21
N GLU A 391 -20.47 7.84 31.12
CA GLU A 391 -20.81 9.26 31.05
C GLU A 391 -21.84 9.69 32.12
N LYS A 392 -21.75 10.95 32.54
CA LYS A 392 -22.70 11.63 33.44
C LYS A 392 -24.16 11.43 32.99
N GLY A 393 -24.99 10.87 33.87
CA GLY A 393 -26.41 10.60 33.61
C GLY A 393 -26.73 9.21 33.03
N LYS A 394 -25.71 8.35 32.81
CA LYS A 394 -25.91 6.95 32.41
C LYS A 394 -25.93 5.99 33.60
N VAL A 395 -26.67 4.89 33.48
CA VAL A 395 -26.69 3.81 34.48
C VAL A 395 -25.35 3.07 34.49
N MET A 396 -24.63 3.10 35.62
CA MET A 396 -23.37 2.36 35.80
C MET A 396 -23.59 0.94 36.35
N SER A 397 -24.68 0.70 37.07
CA SER A 397 -25.04 -0.64 37.58
C SER A 397 -26.53 -0.76 37.90
N GLN A 398 -27.02 -2.00 37.90
CA GLN A 398 -28.39 -2.36 38.27
C GLN A 398 -28.41 -3.54 39.24
N ASP A 399 -29.37 -3.56 40.16
CA ASP A 399 -29.66 -4.67 41.07
C ASP A 399 -31.19 -4.88 41.17
N PRO A 400 -31.76 -6.04 40.80
CA PRO A 400 -31.07 -7.24 40.32
C PRO A 400 -30.35 -7.09 38.97
N GLU A 401 -29.31 -7.90 38.79
CA GLU A 401 -28.57 -7.99 37.52
C GLU A 401 -29.46 -8.40 36.35
N ALA A 402 -29.01 -8.07 35.13
CA ALA A 402 -29.73 -8.39 33.90
C ALA A 402 -29.90 -9.92 33.70
N SER A 403 -30.99 -10.32 33.04
CA SER A 403 -31.35 -11.72 32.76
C SER A 403 -31.75 -12.56 34.00
N ILE A 404 -31.68 -12.01 35.21
CA ILE A 404 -32.28 -12.64 36.40
C ILE A 404 -33.81 -12.67 36.22
N ARG A 405 -34.44 -13.78 36.61
CA ARG A 405 -35.89 -13.88 36.66
C ARG A 405 -36.42 -13.37 37.99
N ALA A 406 -37.28 -12.37 37.93
CA ALA A 406 -37.89 -11.70 39.07
C ALA A 406 -39.39 -11.47 38.85
N LYS A 407 -40.14 -11.35 39.94
CA LYS A 407 -41.59 -11.13 39.88
C LYS A 407 -41.92 -9.78 39.25
N LYS A 408 -43.07 -9.72 38.57
CA LYS A 408 -43.65 -8.44 38.12
C LYS A 408 -43.81 -7.50 39.31
N GLY A 409 -43.37 -6.26 39.15
CA GLY A 409 -43.38 -5.22 40.18
C GLY A 409 -42.14 -5.18 41.09
N THR A 410 -41.16 -6.08 40.90
CA THR A 410 -39.85 -5.97 41.56
C THR A 410 -39.20 -4.62 41.26
N ILE A 411 -38.58 -4.04 42.29
CA ILE A 411 -37.80 -2.81 42.19
C ILE A 411 -36.39 -3.16 41.73
N VAL A 412 -35.92 -2.50 40.67
CA VAL A 412 -34.54 -2.55 40.20
C VAL A 412 -33.85 -1.26 40.64
N ASN A 413 -32.89 -1.39 41.55
CA ASN A 413 -32.04 -0.31 42.02
C ASN A 413 -31.00 0.01 40.94
N LEU A 414 -30.94 1.27 40.54
CA LEU A 414 -29.98 1.80 39.58
C LEU A 414 -28.95 2.66 40.33
N VAL A 415 -27.70 2.61 39.91
CA VAL A 415 -26.70 3.63 40.24
C VAL A 415 -26.42 4.42 38.97
N ILE A 416 -26.46 5.75 39.06
CA ILE A 416 -26.24 6.64 37.93
C ILE A 416 -24.85 7.28 38.04
N SER A 417 -24.10 7.33 36.94
CA SER A 417 -22.83 8.03 36.89
C SER A 417 -23.02 9.54 37.06
N SER A 418 -22.27 10.17 37.96
CA SER A 418 -22.12 11.62 38.01
C SER A 418 -21.09 12.16 37.02
N GLY A 419 -20.35 11.27 36.35
CA GLY A 419 -19.10 11.58 35.67
C GLY A 419 -18.00 12.00 36.63
N ARG A 420 -16.80 12.24 36.08
CA ARG A 420 -15.65 12.82 36.80
C ARG A 420 -15.13 14.01 36.00
N GLU A 421 -15.26 15.21 36.58
CA GLU A 421 -14.79 16.44 35.95
C GLU A 421 -13.32 16.71 36.28
N ILE A 422 -12.50 16.87 35.25
CA ILE A 422 -11.08 17.17 35.30
C ILE A 422 -10.84 18.53 34.64
N LYS A 423 -9.93 19.33 35.20
CA LYS A 423 -9.50 20.57 34.58
C LYS A 423 -8.40 20.30 33.56
N VAL A 424 -8.57 20.81 32.35
CA VAL A 424 -7.57 20.68 31.29
C VAL A 424 -6.30 21.45 31.70
N PRO A 425 -5.11 20.83 31.65
CA PRO A 425 -3.84 21.49 31.98
C PRO A 425 -3.45 22.55 30.95
N GLU A 426 -2.46 23.38 31.28
CA GLU A 426 -1.77 24.25 30.32
C GLU A 426 -0.63 23.44 29.66
N LEU A 427 -0.67 23.37 28.34
CA LEU A 427 0.24 22.56 27.52
C LEU A 427 1.11 23.41 26.58
N LYS A 428 0.86 24.72 26.51
CA LYS A 428 1.64 25.62 25.65
C LYS A 428 3.13 25.60 26.01
N ASN A 429 3.98 25.60 24.98
CA ASN A 429 5.44 25.45 25.06
C ASN A 429 5.94 24.09 25.60
N MET A 430 5.07 23.11 25.85
CA MET A 430 5.50 21.72 26.05
C MET A 430 5.77 21.05 24.71
N ASN A 431 6.65 20.05 24.68
CA ASN A 431 6.72 19.12 23.54
C ASN A 431 5.59 18.08 23.62
N LEU A 432 5.33 17.37 22.51
CA LEU A 432 4.22 16.41 22.43
C LEU A 432 4.28 15.31 23.52
N SER A 433 5.47 14.76 23.80
CA SER A 433 5.64 13.70 24.82
C SER A 433 5.32 14.20 26.23
N GLN A 434 5.69 15.45 26.56
CA GLN A 434 5.36 16.07 27.83
C GLN A 434 3.86 16.37 27.96
N ALA A 435 3.22 16.79 26.86
CA ALA A 435 1.79 17.02 26.82
C ALA A 435 0.99 15.71 26.96
N GLU A 436 1.42 14.63 26.32
CA GLU A 436 0.87 13.28 26.46
C GLU A 436 0.93 12.78 27.91
N GLU A 437 2.10 12.89 28.57
CA GLU A 437 2.29 12.49 29.96
C GLU A 437 1.39 13.32 30.91
N THR A 438 1.40 14.64 30.76
CA THR A 438 0.60 15.57 31.58
C THR A 438 -0.92 15.31 31.45
N LEU A 439 -1.40 14.98 30.25
CA LEU A 439 -2.80 14.64 30.02
C LEU A 439 -3.15 13.27 30.60
N LYS A 440 -2.28 12.27 30.41
CA LYS A 440 -2.46 10.91 30.92
C LYS A 440 -2.57 10.85 32.44
N ASP A 441 -1.72 11.60 33.15
CA ASP A 441 -1.73 11.68 34.63
C ASP A 441 -3.05 12.25 35.17
N LEU A 442 -3.72 13.11 34.40
CA LEU A 442 -5.02 13.68 34.72
C LEU A 442 -6.20 12.83 34.20
N GLY A 443 -5.94 11.70 33.54
CA GLY A 443 -6.99 10.87 32.92
C GLY A 443 -7.65 11.52 31.71
N LEU A 444 -6.93 12.36 30.98
CA LEU A 444 -7.31 12.93 29.68
C LEU A 444 -6.53 12.24 28.55
N LYS A 445 -6.96 12.48 27.30
CA LYS A 445 -6.32 11.91 26.11
C LYS A 445 -5.80 13.02 25.19
N VAL A 446 -4.78 12.74 24.40
CA VAL A 446 -4.44 13.58 23.25
C VAL A 446 -5.42 13.28 22.12
N GLY A 447 -5.99 14.34 21.55
CA GLY A 447 -6.88 14.29 20.39
C GLY A 447 -6.11 14.45 19.08
N THR A 448 -6.69 15.22 18.14
CA THR A 448 -6.02 15.53 16.88
C THR A 448 -4.84 16.47 17.08
N THR A 449 -3.73 16.18 16.41
CA THR A 449 -2.55 17.06 16.35
C THR A 449 -2.43 17.68 14.97
N SER A 450 -2.29 19.01 14.88
CA SER A 450 -2.00 19.72 13.63
C SER A 450 -0.74 20.57 13.77
N THR A 451 -0.17 21.02 12.64
CA THR A 451 1.00 21.90 12.61
C THR A 451 0.64 23.30 12.13
N ASP A 452 1.32 24.32 12.66
CA ASP A 452 1.14 25.72 12.28
C ASP A 452 2.49 26.48 12.41
N TYR A 453 2.68 27.56 11.67
CA TYR A 453 3.89 28.37 11.77
C TYR A 453 3.82 29.28 13.01
N SER A 454 4.95 29.52 13.67
CA SER A 454 5.01 30.46 14.79
C SER A 454 6.32 31.23 14.85
N ASN A 455 6.19 32.55 14.95
CA ASN A 455 7.31 33.46 15.20
C ASN A 455 7.68 33.58 16.69
N THR A 456 6.92 32.93 17.58
CA THR A 456 6.99 33.12 19.05
C THR A 456 7.07 31.82 19.86
N VAL A 457 6.91 30.67 19.21
CA VAL A 457 6.95 29.34 19.84
C VAL A 457 7.94 28.50 19.05
N ASP A 458 8.99 28.02 19.72
CA ASP A 458 10.03 27.23 19.09
C ASP A 458 9.47 25.96 18.45
N LYS A 459 10.18 25.46 17.45
CA LYS A 459 9.79 24.27 16.68
C LYS A 459 9.59 23.06 17.61
N ASP A 460 8.63 22.21 17.25
CA ASP A 460 8.24 20.97 17.93
C ASP A 460 7.57 21.18 19.32
N LEU A 461 7.22 22.43 19.66
CA LEU A 461 6.43 22.79 20.85
C LEU A 461 4.98 23.15 20.54
N VAL A 462 4.07 22.96 21.51
CA VAL A 462 2.65 23.30 21.41
C VAL A 462 2.43 24.83 21.38
N ILE A 463 1.81 25.31 20.32
CA ILE A 463 1.35 26.70 20.12
C ILE A 463 0.06 26.98 20.90
N ARG A 464 -0.92 26.09 20.74
CA ARG A 464 -2.27 26.19 21.31
C ARG A 464 -2.91 24.80 21.44
N GLN A 465 -3.93 24.71 22.29
CA GLN A 465 -4.69 23.50 22.61
C GLN A 465 -6.19 23.78 22.54
N GLU A 466 -7.00 22.74 22.31
CA GLU A 466 -8.46 22.80 22.40
C GLU A 466 -9.01 21.47 22.94
N PRO A 467 -9.69 21.42 24.11
CA PRO A 467 -10.14 22.57 24.90
C PRO A 467 -9.03 23.40 25.57
N VAL A 468 -9.31 24.69 25.76
CA VAL A 468 -8.38 25.65 26.38
C VAL A 468 -8.05 25.29 27.83
N ALA A 469 -6.86 25.67 28.29
CA ALA A 469 -6.38 25.42 29.64
C ALA A 469 -7.35 25.97 30.71
N GLY A 470 -7.56 25.18 31.77
CA GLY A 470 -8.47 25.51 32.88
C GLY A 470 -9.95 25.21 32.62
N SER A 471 -10.35 24.81 31.39
CA SER A 471 -11.69 24.30 31.11
C SER A 471 -11.98 23.01 31.90
N ALA A 472 -13.23 22.81 32.31
CA ALA A 472 -13.67 21.59 32.98
C ALA A 472 -14.26 20.62 31.95
N VAL A 473 -13.70 19.42 31.86
CA VAL A 473 -14.09 18.37 30.90
C VAL A 473 -14.26 17.03 31.63
N GLN A 474 -14.87 16.04 30.99
CA GLN A 474 -14.99 14.70 31.58
C GLN A 474 -13.66 13.93 31.50
N SER A 475 -13.44 12.97 32.39
CA SER A 475 -12.37 11.97 32.22
C SER A 475 -12.47 11.29 30.87
N GLY A 476 -11.33 10.98 30.26
CA GLY A 476 -11.23 10.44 28.91
C GLY A 476 -11.44 11.43 27.77
N THR A 477 -11.73 12.72 28.04
CA THR A 477 -11.87 13.75 26.99
C THR A 477 -10.54 13.95 26.24
N GLU A 478 -10.64 14.10 24.92
CA GLU A 478 -9.53 14.38 24.03
C GLU A 478 -9.19 15.88 23.96
N VAL A 479 -7.91 16.20 24.06
CA VAL A 479 -7.37 17.56 23.93
C VAL A 479 -6.54 17.64 22.64
N ASN A 480 -7.03 18.40 21.68
CA ASN A 480 -6.37 18.65 20.40
C ASN A 480 -5.20 19.63 20.60
N LEU A 481 -4.10 19.44 19.84
CA LEU A 481 -2.88 20.22 19.98
C LEU A 481 -2.44 20.79 18.63
N VAL A 482 -1.95 22.03 18.63
CA VAL A 482 -1.31 22.64 17.45
C VAL A 482 0.17 22.83 17.75
N ILE A 483 1.04 22.23 16.94
CA ILE A 483 2.50 22.17 17.15
C ILE A 483 3.21 23.12 16.19
N SER A 484 4.24 23.82 16.67
CA SER A 484 5.05 24.73 15.86
C SER A 484 5.97 23.98 14.90
N VAL A 485 5.91 24.32 13.62
CA VAL A 485 6.94 23.92 12.64
C VAL A 485 8.11 24.91 12.57
N GLY A 486 8.10 25.94 13.42
CA GLY A 486 9.07 27.04 13.43
C GLY A 486 8.56 28.28 12.69
N LYS A 487 9.49 29.15 12.30
CA LYS A 487 9.19 30.34 11.50
C LYS A 487 8.89 29.95 10.06
N GLU A 488 8.08 30.77 9.39
CA GLU A 488 7.82 30.62 7.96
C GLU A 488 9.04 31.13 7.16
N ASP A 489 9.69 30.23 6.41
CA ASP A 489 10.83 30.57 5.55
C ASP A 489 10.33 31.32 4.30
N THR A 490 10.21 32.64 4.39
CA THR A 490 9.93 33.50 3.23
C THR A 490 11.19 33.65 2.38
N THR A 491 11.36 32.78 1.38
CA THR A 491 12.35 33.01 0.32
C THR A 491 11.92 34.22 -0.51
N GLU A 492 12.75 35.26 -0.59
CA GLU A 492 12.49 36.39 -1.49
C GLU A 492 12.51 35.89 -2.95
N ASN A 493 11.44 36.19 -3.69
CA ASN A 493 11.36 35.85 -5.11
C ASN A 493 12.08 36.90 -5.94
N ILE A 494 12.88 36.44 -6.91
CA ILE A 494 13.52 37.25 -7.94
C ILE A 494 12.69 37.22 -9.23
N LYS A 495 12.70 38.33 -9.97
CA LYS A 495 12.05 38.42 -11.29
C LYS A 495 12.98 37.95 -12.41
N VAL A 496 12.48 37.04 -13.24
CA VAL A 496 13.20 36.53 -14.41
C VAL A 496 13.26 37.59 -15.50
N GLY A 497 14.47 37.85 -16.03
CA GLY A 497 14.67 38.82 -17.11
C GLY A 497 14.17 38.31 -18.47
N ASN A 498 14.04 39.21 -19.45
CA ASN A 498 13.89 38.83 -20.85
C ASN A 498 15.27 38.67 -21.48
N TYR A 499 15.56 37.47 -21.98
CA TYR A 499 16.81 37.07 -22.61
C TYR A 499 16.63 36.74 -24.10
N ILE A 500 15.39 36.74 -24.62
CA ILE A 500 15.09 36.45 -26.03
C ILE A 500 15.73 37.53 -26.92
N GLY A 501 16.40 37.09 -27.99
CA GLY A 501 17.13 37.97 -28.92
C GLY A 501 18.49 38.46 -28.42
N MET A 502 18.90 38.15 -27.18
CA MET A 502 20.28 38.36 -26.73
C MET A 502 21.23 37.34 -27.37
N ALA A 503 22.52 37.67 -27.48
CA ALA A 503 23.54 36.68 -27.82
C ALA A 503 23.72 35.67 -26.67
N GLU A 504 24.05 34.42 -26.99
CA GLU A 504 24.16 33.32 -26.01
C GLU A 504 24.98 33.70 -24.76
N GLN A 505 26.17 34.28 -24.93
CA GLN A 505 27.06 34.63 -23.82
C GLN A 505 26.48 35.75 -22.93
N ASP A 506 25.81 36.73 -23.54
CA ASP A 506 25.18 37.84 -22.81
C ASP A 506 23.94 37.37 -22.04
N ALA A 507 23.15 36.46 -22.62
CA ALA A 507 22.01 35.84 -21.96
C ALA A 507 22.44 35.02 -20.72
N ILE A 508 23.48 34.21 -20.85
CA ILE A 508 24.03 33.42 -19.74
C ILE A 508 24.60 34.33 -18.65
N ALA A 509 25.30 35.40 -19.02
CA ALA A 509 25.84 36.38 -18.06
C ALA A 509 24.72 37.14 -17.33
N ALA A 510 23.69 37.58 -18.05
CA ALA A 510 22.55 38.30 -17.49
C ALA A 510 21.66 37.42 -16.61
N ALA A 511 21.47 36.14 -16.94
CA ALA A 511 20.79 35.18 -16.08
C ALA A 511 21.53 34.99 -14.75
N ARG A 512 22.84 34.75 -14.80
CA ARG A 512 23.69 34.61 -13.60
C ARG A 512 23.72 35.88 -12.74
N LYS A 513 23.73 37.06 -13.36
CA LYS A 513 23.65 38.35 -12.66
C LYS A 513 22.33 38.53 -11.92
N ASN A 514 21.23 37.98 -12.45
CA ASN A 514 19.92 37.97 -11.81
C ASN A 514 19.73 36.74 -10.88
N HIS A 515 20.81 36.15 -10.37
CA HIS A 515 20.76 35.01 -9.43
C HIS A 515 20.05 33.74 -9.97
N LEU A 516 19.96 33.59 -11.31
CA LEU A 516 19.44 32.38 -11.97
C LEU A 516 20.57 31.44 -12.39
N ARG A 517 20.30 30.13 -12.33
CA ARG A 517 21.23 29.08 -12.76
C ARG A 517 20.87 28.59 -14.16
N VAL A 518 21.70 28.90 -15.16
CA VAL A 518 21.55 28.28 -16.49
C VAL A 518 21.82 26.78 -16.37
N ARG A 519 20.83 25.95 -16.74
CA ARG A 519 20.88 24.49 -16.66
C ARG A 519 21.19 23.85 -18.01
N ASN A 520 20.48 24.22 -19.07
CA ASN A 520 20.70 23.70 -20.41
C ASN A 520 20.74 24.82 -21.47
N VAL A 521 21.49 24.58 -22.55
CA VAL A 521 21.50 25.41 -23.76
C VAL A 521 21.36 24.47 -24.95
N ASP A 522 20.24 24.58 -25.66
CA ASP A 522 19.92 23.79 -26.85
C ASP A 522 20.09 24.63 -28.13
N TYR A 523 20.19 23.97 -29.29
CA TYR A 523 20.51 24.62 -30.56
C TYR A 523 19.57 24.17 -31.69
N GLN A 524 18.87 25.10 -32.32
CA GLN A 524 17.84 24.79 -33.33
C GLN A 524 17.97 25.71 -34.55
N HIS A 525 17.63 25.19 -35.74
CA HIS A 525 17.58 26.00 -36.95
C HIS A 525 16.38 26.94 -36.96
N SER A 526 16.53 28.13 -37.53
CA SER A 526 15.47 29.14 -37.63
C SER A 526 15.69 30.07 -38.82
N SER A 527 14.65 30.27 -39.63
CA SER A 527 14.61 31.28 -40.69
C SER A 527 14.37 32.70 -40.18
N ASN A 528 13.86 32.83 -38.95
CA ASN A 528 13.33 34.09 -38.44
C ASN A 528 14.18 34.69 -37.31
N VAL A 529 15.18 33.94 -36.81
CA VAL A 529 16.08 34.37 -35.73
C VAL A 529 17.52 34.21 -36.20
N GLN A 530 18.28 35.31 -36.18
CA GLN A 530 19.68 35.32 -36.60
C GLN A 530 20.52 34.33 -35.76
N LYS A 531 21.46 33.64 -36.43
CA LYS A 531 22.38 32.69 -35.81
C LYS A 531 23.11 33.28 -34.59
N GLY A 532 23.14 32.54 -33.50
CA GLY A 532 23.79 32.91 -32.24
C GLY A 532 22.92 33.70 -31.24
N LEU A 533 21.67 34.01 -31.59
CA LEU A 533 20.71 34.67 -30.69
C LEU A 533 19.77 33.66 -30.02
N VAL A 534 19.34 33.99 -28.79
CA VAL A 534 18.34 33.22 -28.03
C VAL A 534 16.98 33.28 -28.73
N MET A 535 16.47 32.11 -29.13
CA MET A 535 15.12 31.92 -29.67
C MET A 535 14.05 31.84 -28.58
N SER A 536 14.35 31.17 -27.47
CA SER A 536 13.43 30.99 -26.34
C SER A 536 14.15 30.74 -25.03
N GLN A 537 13.46 31.04 -23.93
CA GLN A 537 13.86 30.76 -22.55
C GLN A 537 12.80 29.90 -21.85
N SER A 538 13.21 28.98 -20.97
CA SER A 538 12.26 28.02 -20.34
C SER A 538 11.33 28.62 -19.29
N ILE A 539 11.70 29.77 -18.72
CA ILE A 539 10.86 30.55 -17.79
C ILE A 539 10.62 31.93 -18.42
N GLY A 540 9.35 32.35 -18.52
CA GLY A 540 9.00 33.63 -19.14
C GLY A 540 9.54 34.85 -18.38
N ALA A 541 9.77 35.96 -19.08
CA ALA A 541 10.15 37.22 -18.47
C ALA A 541 9.06 37.72 -17.48
N GLU A 542 9.48 38.48 -16.46
CA GLU A 542 8.65 38.95 -15.32
C GLU A 542 8.07 37.85 -14.42
N THR A 543 8.34 36.56 -14.68
CA THR A 543 7.99 35.48 -13.76
C THR A 543 8.79 35.62 -12.46
N GLU A 544 8.12 35.53 -11.32
CA GLU A 544 8.76 35.49 -10.00
C GLU A 544 9.13 34.05 -9.64
N VAL A 545 10.39 33.84 -9.27
CA VAL A 545 10.97 32.53 -8.92
C VAL A 545 11.93 32.68 -7.73
N ALA A 546 12.19 31.60 -6.99
CA ALA A 546 13.19 31.61 -5.93
C ALA A 546 14.62 31.81 -6.49
N GLU A 547 15.53 32.35 -5.68
CA GLU A 547 16.96 32.42 -6.04
C GLU A 547 17.54 31.05 -6.45
N ASN A 548 18.55 31.04 -7.31
CA ASN A 548 19.15 29.84 -7.92
C ASN A 548 18.20 28.95 -8.77
N SER A 549 16.98 29.42 -9.08
CA SER A 549 16.08 28.74 -10.01
C SER A 549 16.73 28.46 -11.36
N ALA A 550 16.40 27.31 -11.95
CA ALA A 550 17.05 26.81 -13.15
C ALA A 550 16.36 27.31 -14.42
N ILE A 551 17.10 27.98 -15.30
CA ILE A 551 16.62 28.44 -16.61
C ILE A 551 17.39 27.75 -17.74
N ASP A 552 16.71 27.50 -18.85
CA ASP A 552 17.29 26.91 -20.07
C ASP A 552 17.08 27.87 -21.25
N PHE A 553 17.98 27.81 -22.23
CA PHE A 553 17.90 28.60 -23.46
C PHE A 553 17.91 27.72 -24.71
N VAL A 554 17.30 28.21 -25.79
CA VAL A 554 17.44 27.67 -27.15
C VAL A 554 18.09 28.74 -28.02
N ILE A 555 19.15 28.41 -28.74
CA ILE A 555 19.95 29.33 -29.57
C ILE A 555 19.75 29.01 -31.06
N SER A 556 19.63 30.04 -31.90
CA SER A 556 19.50 29.85 -33.35
C SER A 556 20.81 29.40 -34.00
N LEU A 557 20.74 28.35 -34.82
CA LEU A 557 21.79 27.92 -35.73
C LEU A 557 21.77 28.68 -37.08
N GLY A 558 20.74 29.50 -37.33
CA GLY A 558 20.41 30.09 -38.62
C GLY A 558 19.54 29.18 -39.50
N GLU A 559 19.35 29.54 -40.77
CA GLU A 559 18.58 28.73 -41.72
C GLU A 559 19.21 27.35 -41.95
N GLU A 560 18.36 26.38 -42.29
CA GLU A 560 18.75 25.01 -42.63
C GLU A 560 19.07 24.93 -44.13
N GLU A 561 20.31 24.60 -44.50
CA GLU A 561 20.70 24.42 -45.90
C GLU A 561 20.08 23.13 -46.48
N LYS A 562 19.11 23.28 -47.38
CA LYS A 562 18.47 22.14 -48.06
C LYS A 562 19.46 21.43 -48.99
N ALA A 563 19.89 20.23 -48.59
CA ALA A 563 20.75 19.36 -49.41
C ALA A 563 20.06 18.97 -50.74
N LYS A 564 20.74 19.23 -51.87
CA LYS A 564 20.30 18.77 -53.19
C LYS A 564 20.59 17.28 -53.35
N SER A 565 19.59 16.49 -53.72
CA SER A 565 19.77 15.08 -54.07
C SER A 565 20.61 14.94 -55.35
N PRO A 566 21.57 14.00 -55.43
CA PRO A 566 22.43 13.87 -56.60
C PRO A 566 21.69 13.25 -57.81
N ASN A 567 21.99 13.74 -59.01
CA ASN A 567 21.56 13.12 -60.26
C ASN A 567 22.16 11.71 -60.39
N ARG A 568 21.40 10.79 -60.98
CA ARG A 568 21.80 9.41 -61.32
C ARG A 568 21.68 9.20 -62.83
N GLU A 569 22.42 8.22 -63.36
CA GLU A 569 22.23 7.76 -64.75
C GLU A 569 20.92 6.98 -64.84
N VAL A 570 20.07 7.38 -65.78
CA VAL A 570 18.76 6.79 -66.08
C VAL A 570 18.82 6.18 -67.47
N GLU A 571 18.41 4.92 -67.59
CA GLU A 571 18.23 4.24 -68.87
C GLU A 571 16.75 4.19 -69.24
N ILE A 572 16.40 4.66 -70.44
CA ILE A 572 15.05 4.54 -71.01
C ILE A 572 15.09 3.73 -72.31
N ARG A 573 14.05 2.91 -72.54
CA ARG A 573 13.94 2.00 -73.67
C ARG A 573 12.71 2.34 -74.49
N LEU A 574 12.90 2.74 -75.74
CA LEU A 574 11.86 3.26 -76.63
C LEU A 574 11.66 2.31 -77.81
N ASN A 575 10.43 1.88 -78.07
CA ASN A 575 10.10 1.06 -79.24
C ASN A 575 9.72 1.98 -80.40
N VAL A 576 10.71 2.41 -81.18
CA VAL A 576 10.54 3.46 -82.19
C VAL A 576 10.08 2.81 -83.51
N ALA A 577 8.76 2.75 -83.70
CA ALA A 577 8.13 2.31 -84.94
C ALA A 577 8.22 3.38 -86.05
N SER A 578 9.44 3.78 -86.42
CA SER A 578 9.70 4.77 -87.48
C SER A 578 10.09 4.09 -88.78
N ASN A 579 9.40 4.43 -89.87
CA ASN A 579 9.77 4.07 -91.24
C ASN A 579 10.80 5.06 -91.85
N LYS A 580 11.45 5.90 -91.04
CA LYS A 580 12.47 6.87 -91.46
C LYS A 580 13.87 6.35 -91.13
N ASP A 581 14.83 6.57 -92.04
CA ASP A 581 16.23 6.21 -91.81
C ASP A 581 16.91 7.06 -90.71
N ASN A 582 16.34 8.23 -90.40
CA ASN A 582 16.75 9.11 -89.31
C ASN A 582 15.56 9.73 -88.55
N PHE A 583 15.77 10.02 -87.27
CA PHE A 583 14.82 10.70 -86.39
C PHE A 583 15.55 11.37 -85.22
N ASN A 584 14.98 12.44 -84.66
CA ASN A 584 15.52 13.12 -83.47
C ASN A 584 14.79 12.65 -82.21
N VAL A 585 15.51 12.49 -81.08
CA VAL A 585 14.89 12.22 -79.77
C VAL A 585 15.29 13.29 -78.76
N LYS A 586 14.28 13.91 -78.12
CA LYS A 586 14.45 14.89 -77.03
C LYS A 586 13.84 14.33 -75.76
N ILE A 587 14.46 14.63 -74.61
CA ILE A 587 13.89 14.32 -73.29
C ILE A 587 13.88 15.61 -72.47
N TYR A 588 12.69 16.04 -72.07
CA TYR A 588 12.49 17.19 -71.17
C TYR A 588 12.13 16.71 -69.78
N LYS A 589 12.56 17.43 -68.75
CA LYS A 589 11.94 17.38 -67.43
C LYS A 589 10.57 18.04 -67.48
N VAL A 590 9.60 17.46 -66.78
CA VAL A 590 8.22 17.97 -66.68
C VAL A 590 7.94 18.35 -65.23
N ASP A 591 7.20 19.43 -65.03
CA ASP A 591 6.71 19.82 -63.70
C ASP A 591 5.38 19.12 -63.33
N SER A 592 4.77 19.52 -62.21
CA SER A 592 3.49 18.95 -61.75
C SER A 592 2.28 19.35 -62.61
N ASN A 593 2.41 20.34 -63.48
CA ASN A 593 1.33 20.86 -64.33
C ASN A 593 1.36 20.25 -65.74
N GLY A 594 2.46 19.57 -66.10
CA GLY A 594 2.69 19.06 -67.45
C GLY A 594 3.57 19.98 -68.31
N ASP A 595 4.11 21.06 -67.75
CA ASP A 595 4.91 22.02 -68.50
C ASP A 595 6.36 21.54 -68.66
N ARG A 596 6.93 21.78 -69.86
CA ARG A 596 8.31 21.40 -70.21
C ARG A 596 9.32 22.35 -69.58
N GLY A 597 10.16 21.81 -68.70
CA GLY A 597 11.30 22.49 -68.08
C GLY A 597 12.63 22.16 -68.78
N ASP A 598 13.60 21.71 -67.99
CA ASP A 598 14.98 21.47 -68.43
C ASP A 598 15.08 20.40 -69.55
N LEU A 599 15.85 20.66 -70.60
CA LEU A 599 16.21 19.68 -71.62
C LEU A 599 17.32 18.76 -71.09
N LEU A 600 17.03 17.46 -70.95
CA LEU A 600 17.93 16.44 -70.38
C LEU A 600 18.67 15.63 -71.44
N TYR A 601 18.11 15.51 -72.64
CA TYR A 601 18.69 14.79 -73.79
C TYR A 601 18.17 15.38 -75.10
N ASN A 602 19.01 15.42 -76.14
CA ASN A 602 18.65 15.80 -77.51
C ASN A 602 19.72 15.28 -78.47
N ASP A 603 19.40 14.25 -79.25
CA ASP A 603 20.30 13.70 -80.25
C ASP A 603 19.54 13.14 -81.47
N TYR A 604 20.27 12.86 -82.56
CA TYR A 604 19.74 12.23 -83.76
C TYR A 604 20.14 10.76 -83.82
N HIS A 605 19.17 9.91 -84.11
CA HIS A 605 19.34 8.46 -84.24
C HIS A 605 18.91 7.99 -85.62
N THR A 606 19.36 6.78 -85.93
CA THR A 606 19.15 6.08 -87.19
C THR A 606 18.55 4.70 -86.96
N SER A 607 18.07 4.06 -88.03
CA SER A 607 17.60 2.67 -87.97
C SER A 607 18.68 1.68 -87.51
N SER A 608 19.98 2.01 -87.65
CA SER A 608 21.10 1.22 -87.12
C SER A 608 21.33 1.32 -85.60
N ASP A 609 20.74 2.31 -84.92
CA ASP A 609 20.84 2.46 -83.46
C ASP A 609 19.79 1.62 -82.70
N LEU A 610 18.87 1.00 -83.44
CA LEU A 610 17.84 0.09 -82.91
C LEU A 610 18.42 -1.33 -82.75
N ASN A 611 18.08 -1.99 -81.64
CA ASN A 611 18.42 -3.40 -81.48
C ASN A 611 17.55 -4.32 -82.37
N SER A 612 17.81 -5.63 -82.35
CA SER A 612 17.10 -6.64 -83.17
C SER A 612 15.58 -6.67 -83.01
N ASN A 613 15.05 -6.00 -81.98
CA ASN A 613 13.62 -5.95 -81.65
C ASN A 613 13.02 -4.55 -81.89
N GLY A 614 13.74 -3.63 -82.56
CA GLY A 614 13.29 -2.26 -82.86
C GLY A 614 13.37 -1.29 -81.67
N VAL A 615 14.12 -1.64 -80.61
CA VAL A 615 14.18 -0.83 -79.38
C VAL A 615 15.47 -0.01 -79.34
N LEU A 616 15.31 1.30 -79.18
CA LEU A 616 16.37 2.27 -78.87
C LEU A 616 16.60 2.32 -77.36
N VAL A 617 17.86 2.40 -76.92
CA VAL A 617 18.23 2.52 -75.50
C VAL A 617 18.99 3.83 -75.30
N LEU A 618 18.42 4.73 -74.50
CA LEU A 618 18.98 6.05 -74.22
C LEU A 618 19.41 6.17 -72.76
N LYS A 619 20.48 6.92 -72.51
CA LYS A 619 21.02 7.18 -71.18
C LYS A 619 21.18 8.68 -70.95
N PHE A 620 20.66 9.16 -69.82
CA PHE A 620 20.72 10.57 -69.43
C PHE A 620 20.78 10.72 -67.90
N MET A 621 21.12 11.91 -67.40
CA MET A 621 21.24 12.16 -65.96
C MET A 621 19.99 12.85 -65.41
N ALA A 622 19.34 12.28 -64.39
CA ALA A 622 18.19 12.88 -63.71
C ALA A 622 18.10 12.47 -62.22
N MET A 623 17.29 13.18 -61.44
CA MET A 623 17.01 12.81 -60.04
C MET A 623 15.90 11.75 -59.98
N SER A 624 15.94 10.85 -59.00
CA SER A 624 14.81 9.97 -58.68
C SER A 624 13.53 10.78 -58.45
N GLN A 625 12.39 10.20 -58.83
CA GLN A 625 11.05 10.78 -58.88
C GLN A 625 10.83 11.96 -59.84
N THR A 626 11.81 12.30 -60.69
CA THR A 626 11.62 13.30 -61.75
C THR A 626 10.69 12.75 -62.84
N SER A 627 9.66 13.51 -63.22
CA SER A 627 8.89 13.25 -64.44
C SER A 627 9.66 13.76 -65.67
N VAL A 628 9.71 12.95 -66.72
CA VAL A 628 10.35 13.30 -68.01
C VAL A 628 9.44 12.98 -69.18
N GLU A 629 9.32 13.91 -70.13
CA GLU A 629 8.63 13.70 -71.41
C GLU A 629 9.65 13.37 -72.49
N VAL A 630 9.40 12.29 -73.23
CA VAL A 630 10.18 11.91 -74.40
C VAL A 630 9.45 12.38 -75.66
N LEU A 631 10.16 13.02 -76.57
CA LEU A 631 9.67 13.38 -77.90
C LEU A 631 10.49 12.67 -78.97
N VAL A 632 9.84 12.22 -80.04
CA VAL A 632 10.47 11.69 -81.25
C VAL A 632 10.01 12.56 -82.42
N ASP A 633 10.94 13.17 -83.16
CA ASP A 633 10.65 14.16 -84.21
C ASP A 633 9.66 15.26 -83.78
N ASP A 634 9.84 15.77 -82.55
CA ASP A 634 8.98 16.76 -81.88
C ASP A 634 7.53 16.32 -81.55
N GLU A 635 7.16 15.07 -81.83
CA GLU A 635 5.92 14.44 -81.36
C GLU A 635 6.12 13.76 -80.00
N SER A 636 5.16 13.91 -79.07
CA SER A 636 5.26 13.33 -77.72
C SER A 636 5.11 11.81 -77.76
N TYR A 637 6.14 11.11 -77.30
CA TYR A 637 6.18 9.64 -77.17
C TYR A 637 5.72 9.17 -75.77
N GLY A 638 5.61 10.09 -74.80
CA GLY A 638 5.02 9.84 -73.49
C GLY A 638 5.80 10.47 -72.33
N VAL A 639 5.15 10.49 -71.15
CA VAL A 639 5.74 10.96 -69.90
C VAL A 639 6.04 9.76 -68.99
N TYR A 640 7.25 9.74 -68.44
CA TYR A 640 7.80 8.65 -67.64
C TYR A 640 8.32 9.21 -66.31
N GLN A 641 8.18 8.46 -65.21
CA GLN A 641 8.74 8.84 -63.92
C GLN A 641 10.05 8.07 -63.68
N VAL A 642 11.12 8.79 -63.33
CA VAL A 642 12.40 8.20 -62.94
C VAL A 642 12.25 7.52 -61.57
N ASN A 643 12.63 6.25 -61.45
CA ASN A 643 12.66 5.52 -60.18
C ASN A 643 14.02 5.69 -59.47
#